data_AF-A0A816B8K1-F1
#
_entry.id   AF-A0A816B8K1-F1
#
_cell.length_a   1.000
_cell.length_b   1.000
_cell.length_c   1.000
_cell.angle_alpha   90.00
_cell.angle_beta   90.00
_cell.angle_gamma   90.00
#
_symmetry.space_group_name_H-M   'P 1'
#
loop_
_entity.id
_entity.type
_entity.pdbx_description
1 polymer ?
#
loop_
_entity_poly.entity_id
_entity_poly.type
_entity_poly.pdbx_seq_one_letter_code
_entity_poly.pdbx_strand_id
1 'polypeptide(L)'
;TDADNLLEAVNDWDETLISTKTVLDLVLIKTFLDRVYTKINLLRKQQPIQDEIHRIILCFEEVQKDDEFKSIIQCFESCSKLLSSIKRVYMDLTNKEQSKRRRIFDIVQKVCFGFVRLPVNTHGRIEHRFDVFIKEQAMYYADLNELCDRARLIEYSSNSTSKMKKDSEHEIRELRLFVGMVAVIEAILTNLTSLNMTGHPFVLDFLLPKTEFTCIAGNYQKLSEFSSSLEELLTDWEKNLRSMYQQNIDLTYFSNQQIWTVEDYLYNQASASDDNPGYHLLNFIDIEPRQIETKFLTKRSEQPNERLKNIARILAVQRAKQTKPIEVNNLPLNKILVVETSYEGILRGILSLFQFTKDQPQVHHIFYCSDTTSWTEMRAFAYRCFYSQGVLHQLIRPELLSALVQDQFTRCLHKLVKEQPKRLFRLGIVTTASTAHLQLVNGLKALQIASTIQDQYLLDKIALQEVIKELIKGNSTLVTSHIAGLGKSTYIRDEIQRNRKLYIKFSISGSINVDTLAERLRTLGKKMTSADVALHIDIGVVDNIQQLNELLYCLLLFRSFRLGQEAAYIPANIPIYIELDSSPHSLTAHAKIIVLQFLPCHHIETMNLDQLKVANMASIQLVANYLQAIDDRTIITQTIGKNNITQLDAKKCIALLQKHFLKEKNKDYVTWTQLSIFISVYESLFDGFSLCGHFIVEMMKEVNNTQLRINILQTLLQSSDQFTSLSVESVRKNQRSTNEDQVAFSDAIVRWDKSEPFTVVFSDSHDPLFVYKTVDSV
;
A
#
# COMPACT_ATOMS: atom_id res chain seq x y z
N THR A 1 31.59 -34.70 17.61
CA THR A 1 30.13 -34.93 17.44
C THR A 1 29.34 -34.51 18.67
N ASP A 2 29.37 -35.21 19.81
CA ASP A 2 28.49 -34.84 20.96
C ASP A 2 28.81 -33.48 21.61
N ALA A 3 30.09 -33.10 21.62
CA ALA A 3 30.58 -31.82 22.12
C ALA A 3 30.25 -30.65 21.16
N ASP A 4 30.29 -30.91 19.86
CA ASP A 4 30.02 -29.93 18.81
C ASP A 4 28.52 -29.61 18.74
N ASN A 5 27.65 -30.61 18.95
CA ASN A 5 26.19 -30.43 19.04
C ASN A 5 25.78 -29.54 20.24
N LEU A 6 26.53 -29.60 21.36
CA LEU A 6 26.30 -28.73 22.52
C LEU A 6 26.81 -27.30 22.27
N LEU A 7 27.85 -27.12 21.45
CA LEU A 7 28.34 -25.81 21.03
C LEU A 7 27.39 -25.11 20.05
N GLU A 8 26.80 -25.84 19.11
CA GLU A 8 25.82 -25.32 18.15
C GLU A 8 24.54 -24.83 18.86
N ALA A 9 24.06 -25.58 19.86
CA ALA A 9 22.86 -25.23 20.63
C ALA A 9 22.99 -23.95 21.48
N VAL A 10 24.21 -23.54 21.84
CA VAL A 10 24.45 -22.29 22.59
C VAL A 10 24.37 -21.06 21.66
N ASN A 11 24.61 -21.23 20.36
CA ASN A 11 24.51 -20.12 19.40
C ASN A 11 23.06 -19.81 18.98
N ASP A 12 22.16 -20.80 19.05
CA ASP A 12 20.78 -20.68 18.55
C ASP A 12 19.75 -20.28 19.62
N TRP A 13 20.11 -20.33 20.92
CA TRP A 13 19.15 -20.16 22.02
C TRP A 13 19.61 -19.04 22.97
N ASP A 14 19.05 -17.83 22.81
CA ASP A 14 19.31 -16.66 23.67
C ASP A 14 18.89 -16.83 25.15
N GLU A 15 18.20 -17.92 25.51
CA GLU A 15 17.72 -18.19 26.88
C GLU A 15 18.03 -19.62 27.37
N THR A 16 19.29 -20.09 27.31
CA THR A 16 19.65 -21.40 27.91
C THR A 16 19.97 -21.32 29.41
N LEU A 17 19.58 -22.37 30.14
CA LEU A 17 19.99 -22.70 31.54
C LEU A 17 21.50 -22.96 31.71
N ILE A 18 22.29 -22.92 30.63
CA ILE A 18 23.72 -23.24 30.59
C ILE A 18 24.43 -22.14 29.80
N SER A 19 25.51 -21.60 30.38
CA SER A 19 26.32 -20.58 29.72
C SER A 19 27.28 -21.18 28.68
N THR A 20 27.65 -20.41 27.66
CA THR A 20 28.69 -20.76 26.67
C THR A 20 29.99 -21.20 27.35
N LYS A 21 30.34 -20.56 28.46
CA LYS A 21 31.51 -20.89 29.26
C LYS A 21 31.45 -22.33 29.79
N THR A 22 30.29 -22.78 30.27
CA THR A 22 30.11 -24.13 30.81
C THR A 22 30.24 -25.21 29.72
N VAL A 23 29.79 -24.93 28.50
CA VAL A 23 29.96 -25.86 27.37
C VAL A 23 31.43 -25.93 26.95
N LEU A 24 32.12 -24.79 26.87
CA LEU A 24 33.56 -24.74 26.59
C LEU A 24 34.38 -25.45 27.67
N ASP A 25 34.05 -25.28 28.95
CA ASP A 25 34.64 -26.00 30.08
C ASP A 25 34.50 -27.53 29.90
N LEU A 26 33.34 -28.01 29.44
CA LEU A 26 33.09 -29.44 29.19
C LEU A 26 33.91 -29.99 28.02
N VAL A 27 34.05 -29.21 26.95
CA VAL A 27 34.91 -29.56 25.79
C VAL A 27 36.37 -29.67 26.23
N LEU A 28 36.82 -28.74 27.09
CA LEU A 28 38.17 -28.72 27.62
C LEU A 28 38.44 -29.94 28.51
N ILE A 29 37.49 -30.31 29.38
CA ILE A 29 37.53 -31.55 30.19
C ILE A 29 37.63 -32.79 29.31
N LYS A 30 36.78 -32.88 28.29
CA LYS A 30 36.78 -34.02 27.38
C LYS A 30 38.13 -34.16 26.67
N THR A 31 38.64 -33.06 26.12
CA THR A 31 39.93 -33.02 25.41
C THR A 31 41.08 -33.44 26.33
N PHE A 32 41.07 -32.97 27.57
CA PHE A 32 42.03 -33.38 28.59
C PHE A 32 41.96 -34.88 28.87
N LEU A 33 40.75 -35.43 29.12
CA LEU A 33 40.55 -36.85 29.40
C LEU A 33 40.92 -37.74 28.20
N ASP A 34 40.63 -37.32 26.97
CA ASP A 34 40.99 -38.04 25.75
C ASP A 34 42.53 -38.14 25.59
N ARG A 35 43.26 -37.06 25.93
CA ARG A 35 44.74 -37.06 25.94
C ARG A 35 45.32 -37.95 27.04
N VAL A 36 44.77 -37.87 28.25
CA VAL A 36 45.16 -38.76 29.36
C VAL A 36 44.92 -40.22 28.98
N TYR A 37 43.75 -40.53 28.42
CA TYR A 37 43.39 -41.88 27.98
C TYR A 37 44.30 -42.38 26.86
N THR A 38 44.68 -41.51 25.93
CA THR A 38 45.64 -41.84 24.86
C THR A 38 47.01 -42.20 25.43
N LYS A 39 47.52 -41.44 26.40
CA LYS A 39 48.78 -41.75 27.10
C LYS A 39 48.71 -43.06 27.90
N ILE A 40 47.61 -43.30 28.61
CA ILE A 40 47.38 -44.54 29.35
C ILE A 40 47.37 -45.75 28.39
N ASN A 41 46.72 -45.62 27.23
CA ASN A 41 46.69 -46.68 26.22
C ASN A 41 48.06 -46.95 25.58
N LEU A 42 48.90 -45.92 25.41
CA LEU A 42 50.28 -46.09 24.94
C LEU A 42 51.12 -46.84 25.98
N LEU A 43 50.95 -46.55 27.27
CA LEU A 43 51.66 -47.25 28.35
C LEU A 43 51.22 -48.72 28.49
N ARG A 44 49.93 -49.01 28.36
CA ARG A 44 49.40 -50.39 28.42
C ARG A 44 49.95 -51.30 27.32
N LYS A 45 50.40 -50.74 26.19
CA LYS A 45 51.01 -51.51 25.09
C LYS A 45 52.46 -51.91 25.36
N GLN A 46 53.13 -51.33 26.36
CA GLN A 46 54.59 -51.43 26.49
C GLN A 46 55.07 -52.43 27.57
N GLN A 47 54.37 -52.70 28.67
CA GLN A 47 54.74 -53.76 29.67
C GLN A 47 53.56 -54.19 30.60
N PRO A 48 53.58 -55.39 31.22
CA PRO A 48 52.56 -55.84 32.17
C PRO A 48 52.73 -55.24 33.58
N ILE A 49 51.63 -55.16 34.31
CA ILE A 49 51.32 -54.14 35.31
C ILE A 49 51.58 -54.66 36.74
N GLN A 50 52.50 -54.05 37.49
CA GLN A 50 52.61 -54.23 38.95
C GLN A 50 52.32 -52.95 39.76
N ASP A 51 52.16 -51.79 39.10
CA ASP A 51 51.78 -50.54 39.80
C ASP A 51 50.98 -49.60 38.87
N GLU A 52 49.77 -50.02 38.49
CA GLU A 52 48.94 -49.35 37.47
C GLU A 52 48.54 -47.93 37.88
N ILE A 53 48.21 -47.75 39.16
CA ILE A 53 47.63 -46.51 39.68
C ILE A 53 48.66 -45.39 39.66
N HIS A 54 49.89 -45.66 40.11
CA HIS A 54 50.94 -44.64 40.18
C HIS A 54 51.30 -44.10 38.78
N ARG A 55 51.29 -44.96 37.76
CA ARG A 55 51.56 -44.55 36.37
C ARG A 55 50.38 -43.82 35.71
N ILE A 56 49.14 -44.17 36.05
CA ILE A 56 47.96 -43.41 35.61
C ILE A 56 47.99 -41.99 36.21
N ILE A 57 48.37 -41.85 37.47
CA ILE A 57 48.55 -40.55 38.12
C ILE A 57 49.61 -39.72 37.39
N LEU A 58 50.76 -40.31 37.05
CA LEU A 58 51.79 -39.62 36.27
C LEU A 58 51.29 -39.15 34.89
N CYS A 59 50.47 -39.95 34.19
CA CYS A 59 49.87 -39.50 32.93
C CYS A 59 48.98 -38.27 33.12
N PHE A 60 48.21 -38.26 34.20
CA PHE A 60 47.32 -37.17 34.55
C PHE A 60 48.11 -35.90 34.87
N GLU A 61 49.13 -36.02 35.73
CA GLU A 61 50.02 -34.91 36.11
C GLU A 61 50.80 -34.36 34.93
N GLU A 62 51.25 -35.22 34.00
CA GLU A 62 51.93 -34.76 32.80
C GLU A 62 51.03 -33.97 31.85
N VAL A 63 49.80 -34.45 31.59
CA VAL A 63 48.87 -33.70 30.71
C VAL A 63 48.43 -32.41 31.40
N GLN A 64 48.29 -32.40 32.73
CA GLN A 64 47.89 -31.21 33.48
C GLN A 64 48.93 -30.09 33.46
N LYS A 65 50.20 -30.39 33.17
CA LYS A 65 51.28 -29.39 33.06
C LYS A 65 51.17 -28.52 31.81
N ASP A 66 50.40 -28.93 30.80
CA ASP A 66 50.18 -28.10 29.62
C ASP A 66 49.40 -26.83 30.00
N ASP A 67 49.84 -25.68 29.49
CA ASP A 67 49.27 -24.36 29.82
C ASP A 67 47.77 -24.26 29.54
N GLU A 68 47.29 -25.00 28.55
CA GLU A 68 45.87 -25.05 28.17
C GLU A 68 44.96 -25.71 29.21
N PHE A 69 45.50 -26.50 30.16
CA PHE A 69 44.72 -27.23 31.18
C PHE A 69 44.91 -26.70 32.61
N LYS A 70 45.53 -25.52 32.79
CA LYS A 70 45.76 -24.92 34.12
C LYS A 70 44.49 -24.71 34.95
N SER A 71 43.35 -24.48 34.30
CA SER A 71 42.05 -24.29 34.96
C SER A 71 41.17 -25.55 35.00
N ILE A 72 41.69 -26.74 34.65
CA ILE A 72 40.88 -27.95 34.44
C ILE A 72 40.04 -28.34 35.66
N ILE A 73 40.55 -28.14 36.87
CA ILE A 73 39.84 -28.45 38.12
C ILE A 73 38.62 -27.52 38.30
N GLN A 74 38.78 -26.23 37.99
CA GLN A 74 37.67 -25.27 38.03
C GLN A 74 36.62 -25.55 36.95
N CYS A 75 37.05 -26.00 35.77
CA CYS A 75 36.17 -26.47 34.71
C CYS A 75 35.34 -27.69 35.18
N PHE A 76 35.99 -28.67 35.85
CA PHE A 76 35.31 -29.84 36.43
C PHE A 76 34.25 -29.45 37.45
N GLU A 77 34.55 -28.52 38.35
CA GLU A 77 33.59 -28.02 39.35
C GLU A 77 32.41 -27.27 38.70
N SER A 78 32.71 -26.42 37.72
CA SER A 78 31.73 -25.68 36.92
C SER A 78 30.76 -26.61 36.19
N CYS A 79 31.29 -27.62 35.47
CA CYS A 79 30.48 -28.60 34.74
C CYS A 79 29.71 -29.55 35.65
N SER A 80 30.29 -29.93 36.80
CA SER A 80 29.64 -30.82 37.78
C SER A 80 28.38 -30.17 38.38
N LYS A 81 28.46 -28.88 38.75
CA LYS A 81 27.32 -28.12 39.29
C LYS A 81 26.15 -28.01 38.31
N LEU A 82 26.43 -28.02 37.00
CA LEU A 82 25.43 -27.88 35.94
C LEU A 82 25.17 -29.18 35.17
N LEU A 83 25.64 -30.33 35.68
CA LEU A 83 25.57 -31.61 34.98
C LEU A 83 24.13 -32.04 34.65
N SER A 84 23.17 -31.77 35.53
CA SER A 84 21.75 -32.07 35.29
C SER A 84 21.19 -31.23 34.13
N SER A 85 21.53 -29.95 34.07
CA SER A 85 21.17 -29.06 32.96
C SER A 85 21.83 -29.51 31.66
N ILE A 86 23.14 -29.82 31.68
CA ILE A 86 23.88 -30.33 30.50
C ILE A 86 23.24 -31.61 29.96
N LYS A 87 22.92 -32.57 30.84
CA LYS A 87 22.23 -33.81 30.46
C LYS A 87 20.85 -33.54 29.86
N ARG A 88 20.08 -32.63 30.45
CA ARG A 88 18.75 -32.26 29.96
C ARG A 88 18.83 -31.63 28.56
N VAL A 89 19.72 -30.66 28.36
CA VAL A 89 19.93 -30.01 27.05
C VAL A 89 20.39 -31.03 26.02
N TYR A 90 21.36 -31.90 26.37
CA TYR A 90 21.80 -32.98 25.49
C TYR A 90 20.66 -33.95 25.11
N MET A 91 19.84 -34.35 26.10
CA MET A 91 18.68 -35.23 25.85
C MET A 91 17.59 -34.56 25.01
N ASP A 92 17.28 -33.29 25.28
CA ASP A 92 16.27 -32.52 24.54
C ASP A 92 16.70 -32.32 23.08
N LEU A 93 17.98 -32.02 22.85
CA LEU A 93 18.57 -31.94 21.50
C LEU A 93 18.53 -33.30 20.80
N THR A 94 18.97 -34.37 21.47
CA THR A 94 18.96 -35.72 20.90
C THR A 94 17.54 -36.18 20.57
N ASN A 95 16.55 -35.85 21.40
CA ASN A 95 15.14 -36.17 21.17
C ASN A 95 14.55 -35.39 19.99
N LYS A 96 14.85 -34.09 19.87
CA LYS A 96 14.43 -33.27 18.72
C LYS A 96 15.06 -33.74 17.42
N GLU A 97 16.35 -34.10 17.46
CA GLU A 97 17.09 -34.64 16.33
C GLU A 97 16.54 -35.97 15.85
N GLN A 98 16.31 -36.90 16.77
CA GLN A 98 15.66 -38.17 16.45
C GLN A 98 14.22 -37.97 15.94
N SER A 99 13.50 -36.98 16.45
CA SER A 99 12.14 -36.65 16.00
C SER A 99 12.11 -36.13 14.55
N LYS A 100 12.96 -35.15 14.20
CA LYS A 100 13.09 -34.64 12.83
C LYS A 100 13.54 -35.73 11.86
N ARG A 101 14.48 -36.57 12.29
CA ARG A 101 14.97 -37.72 11.50
C ARG A 101 13.86 -38.74 11.24
N ARG A 102 13.05 -39.09 12.26
CA ARG A 102 11.87 -39.95 12.09
C ARG A 102 10.88 -39.34 11.12
N ARG A 103 10.57 -38.04 11.24
CA ARG A 103 9.68 -37.34 10.30
C ARG A 103 10.15 -37.44 8.86
N ILE A 104 11.44 -37.26 8.59
CA ILE A 104 12.00 -37.42 7.24
C ILE A 104 11.77 -38.84 6.73
N PHE A 105 12.07 -39.86 7.53
CA PHE A 105 11.85 -41.25 7.15
C PHE A 105 10.36 -41.57 6.96
N ASP A 106 9.47 -41.07 7.81
CA ASP A 106 8.03 -41.26 7.67
C ASP A 106 7.54 -40.68 6.34
N ILE A 107 8.00 -39.48 5.96
CA ILE A 107 7.67 -38.84 4.68
C ILE A 107 8.20 -39.67 3.50
N VAL A 108 9.43 -40.18 3.58
CA VAL A 108 10.01 -41.03 2.53
C VAL A 108 9.24 -42.34 2.41
N GLN A 109 8.84 -42.94 3.53
CA GLN A 109 8.11 -44.20 3.54
C GLN A 109 6.72 -44.05 2.91
N LYS A 110 5.97 -43.02 3.28
CA LYS A 110 4.69 -42.71 2.67
C LYS A 110 4.29 -41.26 2.92
N VAL A 111 4.01 -40.52 1.85
CA VAL A 111 3.43 -39.17 1.94
C VAL A 111 2.40 -38.95 0.86
N CYS A 112 1.32 -38.25 1.21
CA CYS A 112 0.31 -37.77 0.27
C CYS A 112 0.19 -36.24 0.39
N PHE A 113 0.29 -35.55 -0.73
CA PHE A 113 0.24 -34.09 -0.76
C PHE A 113 -0.24 -33.56 -2.10
N GLY A 114 -0.59 -32.29 -2.11
CA GLY A 114 -0.82 -31.56 -3.35
C GLY A 114 -0.42 -30.10 -3.20
N PHE A 115 -0.60 -29.35 -4.27
CA PHE A 115 -0.25 -27.94 -4.31
C PHE A 115 -1.47 -27.08 -3.99
N VAL A 116 -1.24 -25.99 -3.27
CA VAL A 116 -2.26 -25.04 -2.83
C VAL A 116 -1.86 -23.62 -3.21
N ARG A 117 -2.84 -22.72 -3.23
CA ARG A 117 -2.65 -21.30 -3.44
C ARG A 117 -3.03 -20.57 -2.16
N LEU A 118 -2.05 -19.97 -1.49
CA LEU A 118 -2.24 -19.27 -0.23
C LEU A 118 -2.30 -17.76 -0.47
N PRO A 119 -3.24 -17.04 0.17
CA PRO A 119 -3.21 -15.59 0.20
C PRO A 119 -2.08 -15.11 1.12
N VAL A 120 -1.23 -14.22 0.62
CA VAL A 120 -0.13 -13.58 1.36
C VAL A 120 -0.39 -12.08 1.32
N ASN A 121 -0.37 -11.43 2.49
CA ASN A 121 -0.50 -9.98 2.55
C ASN A 121 0.89 -9.34 2.44
N THR A 122 1.22 -8.83 1.26
CA THR A 122 2.47 -8.13 0.99
C THR A 122 2.15 -6.64 0.84
N HIS A 123 2.63 -5.80 1.76
CA HIS A 123 2.44 -4.33 1.71
C HIS A 123 0.97 -3.87 1.57
N GLY A 124 0.03 -4.59 2.18
CA GLY A 124 -1.41 -4.26 2.11
C GLY A 124 -2.11 -4.79 0.84
N ARG A 125 -1.43 -5.58 0.01
CA ARG A 125 -2.02 -6.33 -1.12
C ARG A 125 -2.10 -7.81 -0.79
N ILE A 126 -3.24 -8.43 -1.11
CA ILE A 126 -3.37 -9.89 -1.07
C ILE A 126 -2.77 -10.44 -2.37
N GLU A 127 -1.52 -10.85 -2.29
CA GLU A 127 -0.88 -11.65 -3.33
C GLU A 127 -1.18 -13.12 -3.10
N HIS A 128 -1.02 -13.93 -4.13
CA HIS A 128 -1.21 -15.36 -4.00
C HIS A 128 0.07 -16.09 -4.31
N ARG A 129 0.54 -16.87 -3.33
CA ARG A 129 1.73 -17.71 -3.47
C ARG A 129 1.31 -19.17 -3.57
N PHE A 130 1.99 -19.93 -4.41
CA PHE A 130 1.84 -21.38 -4.46
C PHE A 130 2.67 -22.02 -3.36
N ASP A 131 2.10 -23.04 -2.73
CA ASP A 131 2.74 -23.83 -1.68
C ASP A 131 2.37 -25.31 -1.84
N VAL A 132 3.10 -26.17 -1.14
CA VAL A 132 2.76 -27.58 -0.98
C VAL A 132 1.98 -27.76 0.32
N PHE A 133 1.04 -28.70 0.35
CA PHE A 133 0.29 -29.02 1.55
C PHE A 133 0.21 -30.53 1.78
N ILE A 134 0.77 -30.98 2.91
CA ILE A 134 0.69 -32.37 3.37
C ILE A 134 -0.44 -32.46 4.40
N LYS A 135 -1.60 -32.99 3.98
CA LYS A 135 -2.83 -33.00 4.79
C LYS A 135 -2.70 -33.75 6.10
N GLU A 136 -1.95 -34.85 6.12
CA GLU A 136 -1.81 -35.74 7.29
C GLU A 136 -1.04 -35.07 8.44
N GLN A 137 -0.13 -34.14 8.14
CA GLN A 137 0.76 -33.51 9.12
C GLN A 137 0.61 -31.97 9.17
N ALA A 138 -0.30 -31.42 8.37
CA ALA A 138 -0.51 -29.97 8.19
C ALA A 138 0.80 -29.20 7.92
N MET A 139 1.67 -29.77 7.07
CA MET A 139 2.98 -29.18 6.73
C MET A 139 2.95 -28.46 5.39
N TYR A 140 3.78 -27.41 5.29
CA TYR A 140 4.01 -26.57 4.12
C TYR A 140 5.45 -26.65 3.63
N TYR A 141 5.78 -25.94 2.55
CA TYR A 141 7.13 -25.96 1.98
C TYR A 141 8.22 -25.51 2.97
N ALA A 142 7.93 -24.54 3.83
CA ALA A 142 8.87 -24.06 4.84
C ALA A 142 9.31 -25.19 5.78
N ASP A 143 8.38 -26.03 6.22
CA ASP A 143 8.66 -27.19 7.08
C ASP A 143 9.52 -28.22 6.34
N LEU A 144 9.20 -28.48 5.06
CA LEU A 144 9.98 -29.41 4.23
C LEU A 144 11.40 -28.90 3.96
N ASN A 145 11.57 -27.58 3.76
CA ASN A 145 12.87 -26.98 3.54
C ASN A 145 13.73 -27.03 4.80
N GLU A 146 13.16 -26.79 5.98
CA GLU A 146 13.87 -26.96 7.27
C GLU A 146 14.33 -28.42 7.45
N LEU A 147 13.46 -29.39 7.16
CA LEU A 147 13.82 -30.80 7.18
C LEU A 147 14.89 -31.15 6.13
N CYS A 148 14.88 -30.47 4.97
CA CYS A 148 15.84 -30.68 3.89
C CYS A 148 17.24 -30.19 4.28
N ASP A 149 17.34 -29.00 4.87
CA ASP A 149 18.59 -28.47 5.41
C ASP A 149 19.14 -29.40 6.50
N ARG A 150 18.26 -29.93 7.36
CA ARG A 150 18.67 -30.92 8.36
C ARG A 150 19.13 -32.24 7.74
N ALA A 151 18.44 -32.75 6.73
CA ALA A 151 18.83 -33.96 6.02
C ALA A 151 20.24 -33.83 5.40
N ARG A 152 20.55 -32.66 4.81
CA ARG A 152 21.88 -32.35 4.26
C ARG A 152 22.95 -32.35 5.36
N LEU A 153 22.69 -31.71 6.50
CA LEU A 153 23.64 -31.69 7.63
C LEU A 153 23.94 -33.10 8.19
N ILE A 154 22.92 -33.96 8.28
CA ILE A 154 23.09 -35.36 8.70
C ILE A 154 23.92 -36.14 7.67
N GLU A 155 23.72 -35.90 6.37
CA GLU A 155 24.54 -36.51 5.31
C GLU A 155 26.02 -36.09 5.42
N TYR A 156 26.30 -34.80 5.62
CA TYR A 156 27.67 -34.27 5.74
C TYR A 156 28.42 -34.80 6.97
N SER A 157 27.76 -34.87 8.12
CA SER A 157 28.33 -35.38 9.37
C SER A 157 28.59 -36.90 9.35
N SER A 158 27.78 -37.65 8.60
CA SER A 158 27.95 -39.11 8.45
C SER A 158 29.13 -39.48 7.53
N ASN A 159 29.46 -38.63 6.55
CA ASN A 159 30.58 -38.86 5.64
C ASN A 159 31.96 -38.62 6.28
N SER A 160 32.03 -37.88 7.39
CA SER A 160 33.28 -37.50 8.07
C SER A 160 33.73 -38.49 9.16
N THR A 161 32.88 -39.43 9.59
CA THR A 161 33.21 -40.43 10.62
C THR A 161 33.31 -41.85 10.04
N SER A 162 34.52 -42.35 9.88
CA SER A 162 34.84 -43.59 9.15
C SER A 162 34.41 -44.92 9.80
N LYS A 163 33.66 -44.91 10.92
CA LYS A 163 33.45 -46.10 11.79
C LYS A 163 32.05 -46.73 11.82
N MET A 164 31.04 -46.23 11.11
CA MET A 164 29.73 -46.92 11.01
C MET A 164 29.28 -46.95 9.55
N LYS A 165 29.49 -48.08 8.85
CA LYS A 165 29.44 -48.15 7.36
C LYS A 165 28.44 -49.14 6.76
N LYS A 166 27.53 -49.76 7.53
CA LYS A 166 26.52 -50.68 6.94
C LYS A 166 25.07 -50.36 7.30
N ASP A 167 24.78 -49.96 8.54
CA ASP A 167 23.44 -49.47 8.91
C ASP A 167 23.18 -48.02 8.44
N SER A 168 24.25 -47.27 8.16
CA SER A 168 24.21 -45.87 7.71
C SER A 168 23.92 -45.69 6.22
N GLU A 169 24.18 -46.68 5.35
CA GLU A 169 24.00 -46.52 3.90
C GLU A 169 22.53 -46.42 3.49
N HIS A 170 21.65 -47.21 4.13
CA HIS A 170 20.21 -47.14 3.90
C HIS A 170 19.64 -45.80 4.34
N GLU A 171 20.00 -45.35 5.54
CA GLU A 171 19.55 -44.07 6.10
C GLU A 171 20.05 -42.90 5.23
N ILE A 172 21.31 -42.91 4.79
CA ILE A 172 21.86 -41.90 3.87
C ILE A 172 21.11 -41.90 2.53
N ARG A 173 20.75 -43.08 2.00
CA ARG A 173 19.96 -43.19 0.78
C ARG A 173 18.58 -42.58 0.93
N GLU A 174 17.88 -42.83 2.04
CA GLU A 174 16.58 -42.24 2.33
C GLU A 174 16.65 -40.71 2.48
N LEU A 175 17.70 -40.19 3.14
CA LEU A 175 17.94 -38.74 3.23
C LEU A 175 18.14 -38.12 1.84
N ARG A 176 18.91 -38.76 0.96
CA ARG A 176 19.09 -38.29 -0.43
C ARG A 176 17.79 -38.30 -1.23
N LEU A 177 16.98 -39.35 -1.07
CA LEU A 177 15.67 -39.44 -1.72
C LEU A 177 14.75 -38.30 -1.24
N PHE A 178 14.76 -37.98 0.05
CA PHE A 178 14.02 -36.85 0.61
C PHE A 178 14.49 -35.50 0.02
N VAL A 179 15.81 -35.24 0.03
CA VAL A 179 16.38 -34.00 -0.54
C VAL A 179 16.03 -33.86 -2.02
N GLY A 180 16.14 -34.95 -2.79
CA GLY A 180 15.75 -34.98 -4.20
C GLY A 180 14.26 -34.67 -4.41
N MET A 181 13.39 -35.26 -3.59
CA MET A 181 11.95 -34.99 -3.64
C MET A 181 11.62 -33.52 -3.33
N VAL A 182 12.21 -32.94 -2.29
CA VAL A 182 11.99 -31.52 -1.91
C VAL A 182 12.46 -30.58 -3.02
N ALA A 183 13.58 -30.87 -3.69
CA ALA A 183 14.05 -30.09 -4.83
C ALA A 183 13.07 -30.13 -6.02
N VAL A 184 12.43 -31.27 -6.28
CA VAL A 184 11.38 -31.37 -7.31
C VAL A 184 10.14 -30.56 -6.91
N ILE A 185 9.76 -30.57 -5.63
CA ILE A 185 8.65 -29.73 -5.12
C ILE A 185 8.97 -28.25 -5.34
N GLU A 186 10.18 -27.79 -5.01
CA GLU A 186 10.62 -26.41 -5.23
C GLU A 186 10.54 -26.00 -6.72
N ALA A 187 10.98 -26.88 -7.62
CA ALA A 187 10.88 -26.66 -9.06
C ALA A 187 9.42 -26.53 -9.53
N ILE A 188 8.52 -27.38 -9.02
CA ILE A 188 7.09 -27.29 -9.32
C ILE A 188 6.50 -25.97 -8.82
N LEU A 189 6.81 -25.55 -7.58
CA LEU A 189 6.32 -24.28 -7.03
C LEU A 189 6.79 -23.08 -7.87
N THR A 190 8.05 -23.12 -8.34
CA THR A 190 8.63 -22.11 -9.22
C THR A 190 7.94 -22.07 -10.59
N ASN A 191 7.68 -23.24 -11.18
CA ASN A 191 7.00 -23.36 -12.47
C ASN A 191 5.52 -22.94 -12.39
N LEU A 192 4.80 -23.32 -11.33
CA LEU A 192 3.41 -22.89 -11.09
C LEU A 192 3.32 -21.37 -10.91
N THR A 193 4.24 -20.79 -10.15
CA THR A 193 4.33 -19.33 -9.98
C THR A 193 4.57 -18.65 -11.33
N SER A 194 5.51 -19.16 -12.13
CA SER A 194 5.83 -18.62 -13.45
C SER A 194 4.68 -18.77 -14.45
N LEU A 195 3.98 -19.90 -14.46
CA LEU A 195 2.78 -20.12 -15.27
C LEU A 195 1.65 -19.16 -14.90
N ASN A 196 1.46 -18.90 -13.60
CA ASN A 196 0.46 -17.94 -13.14
C ASN A 196 0.82 -16.50 -13.55
N MET A 197 2.08 -16.10 -13.38
CA MET A 197 2.58 -14.77 -13.76
C MET A 197 2.56 -14.55 -15.27
N THR A 198 2.79 -15.60 -16.06
CA THR A 198 2.63 -15.56 -17.52
C THR A 198 1.17 -15.70 -17.97
N GLY A 199 0.23 -15.83 -17.04
CA GLY A 199 -1.21 -15.81 -17.36
C GLY A 199 -1.72 -17.09 -17.98
N HIS A 200 -1.16 -18.26 -17.68
CA HIS A 200 -1.74 -19.52 -18.15
C HIS A 200 -3.13 -19.74 -17.50
N PRO A 201 -4.18 -20.10 -18.26
CA PRO A 201 -5.56 -20.09 -17.75
C PRO A 201 -5.90 -21.27 -16.83
N PHE A 202 -5.12 -22.36 -16.87
CA PHE A 202 -5.42 -23.62 -16.18
C PHE A 202 -4.56 -23.88 -14.94
N VAL A 203 -3.89 -22.85 -14.39
CA VAL A 203 -3.01 -23.06 -13.23
C VAL A 203 -3.76 -23.61 -12.01
N LEU A 204 -5.03 -23.23 -11.84
CA LEU A 204 -5.88 -23.74 -10.75
C LEU A 204 -6.21 -25.24 -10.90
N ASP A 205 -6.11 -25.80 -12.10
CA ASP A 205 -6.39 -27.22 -12.35
C ASP A 205 -5.26 -28.12 -11.81
N PHE A 206 -4.07 -27.57 -11.63
CA PHE A 206 -2.89 -28.23 -11.07
C PHE A 206 -2.87 -28.29 -9.54
N LEU A 207 -3.88 -27.71 -8.87
CA LEU A 207 -3.94 -27.59 -7.41
C LEU A 207 -4.92 -28.60 -6.79
N LEU A 208 -4.87 -28.74 -5.47
CA LEU A 208 -5.89 -29.46 -4.71
C LEU A 208 -7.28 -28.82 -4.88
N PRO A 209 -8.35 -29.61 -4.93
CA PRO A 209 -8.40 -31.07 -4.78
C PRO A 209 -8.21 -31.86 -6.09
N LYS A 210 -7.93 -31.18 -7.21
CA LYS A 210 -7.92 -31.81 -8.56
C LYS A 210 -6.68 -32.66 -8.78
N THR A 211 -5.54 -32.23 -8.26
CA THR A 211 -4.25 -32.93 -8.43
C THR A 211 -3.65 -33.26 -7.06
N GLU A 212 -3.37 -34.54 -6.82
CA GLU A 212 -2.75 -35.05 -5.60
C GLU A 212 -1.68 -36.10 -5.95
N PHE A 213 -0.59 -36.12 -5.18
CA PHE A 213 0.55 -37.00 -5.36
C PHE A 213 0.72 -37.88 -4.13
N THR A 214 0.90 -39.19 -4.36
CA THR A 214 1.26 -40.15 -3.32
C THR A 214 2.63 -40.73 -3.63
N CYS A 215 3.59 -40.49 -2.75
CA CYS A 215 4.93 -41.07 -2.81
C CYS A 215 5.02 -42.20 -1.79
N ILE A 216 5.52 -43.37 -2.22
CA ILE A 216 5.67 -44.56 -1.37
C ILE A 216 7.10 -45.06 -1.51
N ALA A 217 7.76 -45.35 -0.38
CA ALA A 217 9.13 -45.84 -0.31
C ALA A 217 10.13 -45.00 -1.13
N GLY A 218 9.98 -43.67 -1.08
CA GLY A 218 10.84 -42.71 -1.77
C GLY A 218 10.65 -42.65 -3.28
N ASN A 219 9.61 -43.30 -3.84
CA ASN A 219 9.29 -43.19 -5.25
C ASN A 219 8.47 -41.91 -5.52
N TYR A 220 9.13 -40.90 -6.10
CA TYR A 220 8.53 -39.64 -6.52
C TYR A 220 8.56 -39.46 -8.06
N GLN A 221 8.62 -40.55 -8.84
CA GLN A 221 8.71 -40.48 -10.31
C GLN A 221 7.57 -39.68 -10.94
N LYS A 222 6.33 -39.89 -10.50
CA LYS A 222 5.16 -39.13 -10.99
C LYS A 222 5.29 -37.63 -10.72
N LEU A 223 5.93 -37.26 -9.61
CA LEU A 223 6.18 -35.87 -9.26
C LEU A 223 7.25 -35.26 -10.19
N SER A 224 8.31 -36.02 -10.50
CA SER A 224 9.32 -35.62 -11.47
C SER A 224 8.76 -35.47 -12.88
N GLU A 225 7.95 -36.43 -13.34
CA GLU A 225 7.25 -36.37 -14.62
C GLU A 225 6.32 -35.14 -14.69
N PHE A 226 5.59 -34.86 -13.60
CA PHE A 226 4.76 -33.67 -13.50
C PHE A 226 5.59 -32.38 -13.55
N SER A 227 6.71 -32.30 -12.82
CA SER A 227 7.62 -31.16 -12.87
C SER A 227 8.14 -30.89 -14.29
N SER A 228 8.58 -31.93 -15.00
CA SER A 228 9.02 -31.81 -16.40
C SER A 228 7.89 -31.37 -17.32
N SER A 229 6.68 -31.92 -17.15
CA SER A 229 5.51 -31.50 -17.95
C SER A 229 5.14 -30.02 -17.74
N LEU A 230 5.28 -29.49 -16.51
CA LEU A 230 5.06 -28.08 -16.23
C LEU A 230 6.13 -27.18 -16.85
N GLU A 231 7.38 -27.63 -16.87
CA GLU A 231 8.49 -26.91 -17.51
C GLU A 231 8.33 -26.83 -19.03
N GLU A 232 7.95 -27.95 -19.66
CA GLU A 232 7.61 -28.01 -21.09
C GLU A 232 6.43 -27.09 -21.41
N LEU A 233 5.35 -27.18 -20.63
CA LEU A 233 4.16 -26.34 -20.78
C LEU A 233 4.50 -24.85 -20.65
N LEU A 234 5.30 -24.47 -19.66
CA LEU A 234 5.74 -23.09 -19.46
C LEU A 234 6.56 -22.61 -20.67
N THR A 235 7.51 -23.41 -21.13
CA THR A 235 8.37 -23.08 -22.27
C THR A 235 7.55 -22.87 -23.55
N ASP A 236 6.62 -23.78 -23.83
CA ASP A 236 5.72 -23.67 -24.99
C ASP A 236 4.78 -22.47 -24.87
N TRP A 237 4.22 -22.24 -23.68
CA TRP A 237 3.35 -21.09 -23.42
C TRP A 237 4.08 -19.76 -23.64
N GLU A 238 5.30 -19.62 -23.09
CA GLU A 238 6.09 -18.41 -23.28
C GLU A 238 6.46 -18.17 -24.75
N LYS A 239 6.78 -19.24 -25.49
CA LYS A 239 7.07 -19.15 -26.93
C LYS A 239 5.85 -18.67 -27.70
N ASN A 240 4.66 -19.20 -27.38
CA ASN A 240 3.40 -18.78 -27.99
C ASN A 240 3.06 -17.32 -27.66
N LEU A 241 3.20 -16.91 -26.40
CA LEU A 241 2.99 -15.51 -25.99
C LEU A 241 3.91 -14.55 -26.76
N ARG A 242 5.21 -14.86 -26.88
CA ARG A 242 6.16 -14.04 -27.63
C ARG A 242 5.73 -13.90 -29.09
N SER A 243 5.30 -15.00 -29.72
CA SER A 243 4.80 -14.96 -31.10
C SER A 243 3.54 -14.09 -31.21
N MET A 244 2.62 -14.18 -30.25
CA MET A 244 1.41 -13.37 -30.21
C MET A 244 1.70 -11.88 -30.01
N TYR A 245 2.65 -11.51 -29.15
CA TYR A 245 3.05 -10.11 -28.95
C TYR A 245 3.62 -9.45 -30.21
N GLN A 246 4.27 -10.23 -31.08
CA GLN A 246 4.76 -9.74 -32.37
C GLN A 246 3.61 -9.44 -33.35
N GLN A 247 2.52 -10.20 -33.26
CA GLN A 247 1.37 -10.08 -34.14
C GLN A 247 0.35 -9.04 -33.64
N ASN A 248 0.16 -8.95 -32.33
CA ASN A 248 -0.75 -8.03 -31.69
C ASN A 248 -0.13 -7.44 -30.42
N ILE A 249 0.24 -6.16 -30.49
CA ILE A 249 0.84 -5.43 -29.36
C ILE A 249 -0.15 -5.17 -28.23
N ASP A 250 -1.46 -5.17 -28.46
CA ASP A 250 -2.45 -4.80 -27.45
C ASP A 250 -2.50 -5.83 -26.31
N LEU A 251 -2.16 -7.08 -26.60
CA LEU A 251 -2.00 -8.12 -25.57
C LEU A 251 -0.93 -7.78 -24.54
N THR A 252 0.08 -6.97 -24.90
CA THR A 252 1.19 -6.62 -24.00
C THR A 252 0.79 -5.63 -22.89
N TYR A 253 -0.40 -5.04 -22.97
CA TYR A 253 -0.91 -4.14 -21.94
C TYR A 253 -1.57 -4.86 -20.76
N PHE A 254 -1.91 -6.13 -20.94
CA PHE A 254 -2.55 -6.95 -19.91
C PHE A 254 -1.50 -7.82 -19.21
N SER A 255 -1.47 -7.78 -17.88
CA SER A 255 -0.59 -8.60 -17.03
C SER A 255 -1.31 -9.85 -16.52
N ASN A 256 -0.55 -10.91 -16.23
CA ASN A 256 -1.03 -12.09 -15.51
C ASN A 256 -2.34 -12.66 -16.12
N GLN A 257 -3.38 -12.80 -15.29
CA GLN A 257 -4.70 -13.31 -15.64
C GLN A 257 -5.64 -12.24 -16.26
N GLN A 258 -5.23 -10.98 -16.39
CA GLN A 258 -6.08 -9.88 -16.89
C GLN A 258 -6.62 -10.14 -18.30
N ILE A 259 -5.87 -10.85 -19.13
CA ILE A 259 -6.32 -11.24 -20.48
C ILE A 259 -7.62 -12.03 -20.40
N TRP A 260 -7.78 -12.88 -19.39
CA TRP A 260 -8.98 -13.69 -19.19
C TRP A 260 -10.11 -12.89 -18.57
N THR A 261 -9.80 -11.86 -17.79
CA THR A 261 -10.80 -10.89 -17.33
C THR A 261 -11.39 -10.11 -18.50
N VAL A 262 -10.55 -9.70 -19.46
CA VAL A 262 -11.00 -9.10 -20.71
C VAL A 262 -11.80 -10.09 -21.54
N GLU A 263 -11.33 -11.34 -21.66
CA GLU A 263 -12.08 -12.40 -22.35
C GLU A 263 -13.49 -12.57 -21.76
N ASP A 264 -13.59 -12.71 -20.43
CA ASP A 264 -14.86 -12.89 -19.74
C ASP A 264 -15.82 -11.72 -19.99
N TYR A 265 -15.31 -10.49 -19.93
CA TYR A 265 -16.09 -9.30 -20.30
C TYR A 265 -16.59 -9.34 -21.74
N LEU A 266 -15.73 -9.70 -22.71
CA LEU A 266 -16.08 -9.76 -24.13
C LEU A 266 -17.22 -10.76 -24.41
N TYR A 267 -17.21 -11.93 -23.77
CA TYR A 267 -18.26 -12.94 -23.94
C TYR A 267 -19.54 -12.62 -23.17
N ASN A 268 -19.45 -11.91 -22.04
CA ASN A 268 -20.59 -11.59 -21.17
C ASN A 268 -21.05 -10.13 -21.28
N GLN A 269 -20.65 -9.43 -22.35
CA GLN A 269 -20.82 -7.98 -22.48
C GLN A 269 -22.26 -7.52 -22.31
N ALA A 270 -23.24 -8.28 -22.82
CA ALA A 270 -24.66 -7.94 -22.73
C ALA A 270 -25.19 -7.87 -21.28
N SER A 271 -24.54 -8.58 -20.35
CA SER A 271 -24.88 -8.61 -18.92
C SER A 271 -23.87 -7.87 -18.03
N ALA A 272 -22.73 -7.45 -18.58
CA ALA A 272 -21.65 -6.85 -17.82
C ALA A 272 -21.94 -5.37 -17.53
N SER A 273 -21.89 -4.98 -16.27
CA SER A 273 -21.94 -3.58 -15.85
C SER A 273 -20.58 -2.89 -15.98
N ASP A 274 -20.59 -1.55 -16.00
CA ASP A 274 -19.38 -0.72 -16.15
C ASP A 274 -18.46 -0.74 -14.90
N ASP A 275 -18.77 -1.54 -13.86
CA ASP A 275 -17.85 -1.86 -12.77
C ASP A 275 -16.95 -3.07 -13.09
N ASN A 276 -17.23 -3.78 -14.19
CA ASN A 276 -16.48 -4.96 -14.58
C ASN A 276 -15.01 -4.57 -14.86
N PRO A 277 -14.01 -5.26 -14.28
CA PRO A 277 -12.61 -4.93 -14.51
C PRO A 277 -12.19 -4.93 -15.99
N GLY A 278 -12.78 -5.79 -16.82
CA GLY A 278 -12.54 -5.86 -18.26
C GLY A 278 -12.95 -4.57 -18.99
N TYR A 279 -14.04 -3.91 -18.57
CA TYR A 279 -14.45 -2.61 -19.10
C TYR A 279 -13.38 -1.54 -18.89
N HIS A 280 -12.81 -1.48 -17.69
CA HIS A 280 -11.78 -0.50 -17.36
C HIS A 280 -10.43 -0.81 -18.00
N LEU A 281 -10.06 -2.09 -18.12
CA LEU A 281 -8.84 -2.54 -18.80
C LEU A 281 -8.84 -2.18 -20.30
N LEU A 282 -9.97 -2.35 -20.97
CA LEU A 282 -10.14 -1.96 -22.37
C LEU A 282 -10.09 -0.44 -22.55
N ASN A 283 -10.77 0.32 -21.71
CA ASN A 283 -10.69 1.79 -21.74
C ASN A 283 -9.28 2.31 -21.46
N PHE A 284 -8.53 1.69 -20.55
CA PHE A 284 -7.14 2.05 -20.26
C PHE A 284 -6.26 2.00 -21.52
N ILE A 285 -6.48 1.01 -22.39
CA ILE A 285 -5.76 0.87 -23.66
C ILE A 285 -6.41 1.62 -24.83
N ASP A 286 -7.35 2.53 -24.54
CA ASP A 286 -8.07 3.37 -25.51
C ASP A 286 -9.00 2.58 -26.47
N ILE A 287 -9.54 1.43 -26.00
CA ILE A 287 -10.57 0.67 -26.73
C ILE A 287 -11.91 0.87 -26.03
N GLU A 288 -12.84 1.56 -26.69
CA GLU A 288 -14.19 1.80 -26.18
C GLU A 288 -14.97 0.48 -26.11
N PRO A 289 -15.25 -0.06 -24.91
CA PRO A 289 -15.81 -1.39 -24.78
C PRO A 289 -17.19 -1.50 -25.43
N ARG A 290 -18.02 -0.46 -25.32
CA ARG A 290 -19.41 -0.47 -25.82
C ARG A 290 -19.51 -0.47 -27.35
N GLN A 291 -18.43 -0.16 -28.06
CA GLN A 291 -18.36 -0.18 -29.53
C GLN A 291 -17.79 -1.49 -30.08
N ILE A 292 -17.42 -2.43 -29.21
CA ILE A 292 -16.86 -3.71 -29.64
C ILE A 292 -17.94 -4.55 -30.33
N GLU A 293 -17.67 -4.91 -31.58
CA GLU A 293 -18.55 -5.75 -32.38
C GLU A 293 -18.36 -7.23 -32.00
N THR A 294 -19.10 -7.68 -30.99
CA THR A 294 -19.05 -9.06 -30.47
C THR A 294 -19.43 -10.14 -31.48
N LYS A 295 -20.06 -9.78 -32.61
CA LYS A 295 -20.33 -10.70 -33.73
C LYS A 295 -19.06 -11.34 -34.32
N PHE A 296 -17.88 -10.78 -34.05
CA PHE A 296 -16.59 -11.37 -34.45
C PHE A 296 -16.01 -12.35 -33.42
N LEU A 297 -16.62 -12.50 -32.23
CA LEU A 297 -16.27 -13.54 -31.27
C LEU A 297 -16.71 -14.90 -31.80
N THR A 298 -15.75 -15.79 -31.96
CA THR A 298 -16.02 -17.22 -32.18
C THR A 298 -16.49 -17.86 -30.87
N LYS A 299 -17.00 -19.10 -30.92
CA LYS A 299 -17.32 -19.84 -29.69
C LYS A 299 -16.06 -20.00 -28.83
N ARG A 300 -16.20 -19.85 -27.51
CA ARG A 300 -15.10 -20.00 -26.55
C ARG A 300 -14.43 -21.37 -26.73
N SER A 301 -13.14 -21.36 -27.05
CA SER A 301 -12.32 -22.57 -27.22
C SER A 301 -11.84 -23.07 -25.86
N GLU A 302 -11.60 -24.37 -25.74
CA GLU A 302 -10.93 -24.97 -24.58
C GLU A 302 -9.40 -24.85 -24.67
N GLN A 303 -8.86 -24.61 -25.87
CA GLN A 303 -7.42 -24.51 -26.10
C GLN A 303 -6.90 -23.09 -25.76
N PRO A 304 -5.92 -22.92 -24.84
CA PRO A 304 -5.43 -21.60 -24.42
C PRO A 304 -4.93 -20.72 -25.57
N ASN A 305 -4.21 -21.30 -26.52
CA ASN A 305 -3.66 -20.60 -27.67
C ASN A 305 -4.75 -20.03 -28.59
N GLU A 306 -5.83 -20.78 -28.82
CA GLU A 306 -6.95 -20.32 -29.64
C GLU A 306 -7.75 -19.23 -28.93
N ARG A 307 -7.91 -19.33 -27.61
CA ARG A 307 -8.52 -18.26 -26.80
C ARG A 307 -7.74 -16.95 -26.94
N LEU A 308 -6.40 -16.98 -26.80
CA LEU A 308 -5.55 -15.81 -27.02
C LEU A 308 -5.69 -15.23 -28.43
N LYS A 309 -5.68 -16.08 -29.47
CA LYS A 309 -5.85 -15.64 -30.86
C LYS A 309 -7.18 -14.95 -31.09
N ASN A 310 -8.26 -15.46 -30.50
CA ASN A 310 -9.59 -14.86 -30.60
C ASN A 310 -9.61 -13.44 -30.01
N ILE A 311 -9.04 -13.27 -28.82
CA ILE A 311 -8.92 -11.96 -28.16
C ILE A 311 -8.07 -11.02 -29.02
N ALA A 312 -6.89 -11.46 -29.46
CA ALA A 312 -5.99 -10.68 -30.30
C ALA A 312 -6.67 -10.22 -31.60
N ARG A 313 -7.45 -11.09 -32.25
CA ARG A 313 -8.18 -10.75 -33.47
C ARG A 313 -9.17 -9.62 -33.23
N ILE A 314 -9.91 -9.65 -32.13
CA ILE A 314 -10.91 -8.62 -31.81
C ILE A 314 -10.24 -7.28 -31.51
N LEU A 315 -9.19 -7.29 -30.68
CA LEU A 315 -8.44 -6.08 -30.36
C LEU A 315 -7.85 -5.45 -31.63
N ALA A 316 -7.24 -6.25 -32.51
CA ALA A 316 -6.71 -5.78 -33.78
C ALA A 316 -7.78 -5.14 -34.69
N VAL A 317 -8.96 -5.75 -34.79
CA VAL A 317 -10.08 -5.20 -35.58
C VAL A 317 -10.54 -3.85 -35.02
N GLN A 318 -10.60 -3.70 -33.71
CA GLN A 318 -11.00 -2.44 -33.08
C GLN A 318 -9.94 -1.35 -33.26
N ARG A 319 -8.67 -1.70 -33.07
CA ARG A 319 -7.55 -0.77 -33.27
C ARG A 319 -7.49 -0.27 -34.72
N ALA A 320 -7.70 -1.15 -35.69
CA ALA A 320 -7.73 -0.80 -37.11
C ALA A 320 -8.83 0.21 -37.48
N LYS A 321 -9.96 0.23 -36.75
CA LYS A 321 -11.03 1.21 -36.94
C LYS A 321 -10.70 2.59 -36.36
N GLN A 322 -9.88 2.63 -35.31
CA GLN A 322 -9.52 3.85 -34.60
C GLN A 322 -8.31 4.56 -35.23
N THR A 323 -7.39 3.81 -35.85
CA THR A 323 -6.18 4.36 -36.46
C THR A 323 -6.50 5.21 -37.70
N LYS A 324 -6.28 6.53 -37.60
CA LYS A 324 -6.04 7.39 -38.76
C LYS A 324 -4.64 7.09 -39.31
N PRO A 325 -4.39 7.22 -40.64
CA PRO A 325 -3.07 7.03 -41.20
C PRO A 325 -2.07 8.01 -40.56
N ILE A 326 -1.06 7.47 -39.90
CA ILE A 326 0.01 8.26 -39.27
C ILE A 326 0.97 8.70 -40.37
N GLU A 327 1.18 10.01 -40.52
CA GLU A 327 2.30 10.53 -41.30
C GLU A 327 3.61 10.18 -40.58
N VAL A 328 4.33 9.20 -41.12
CA VAL A 328 5.63 8.78 -40.59
C VAL A 328 6.63 9.92 -40.80
N ASN A 329 6.85 10.72 -39.77
CA ASN A 329 7.86 11.77 -39.78
C ASN A 329 9.27 11.16 -39.80
N ASN A 330 10.05 11.48 -40.83
CA ASN A 330 11.43 11.04 -41.11
C ASN A 330 12.51 11.62 -40.15
N LEU A 331 12.23 11.75 -38.85
CA LEU A 331 13.29 12.05 -37.87
C LEU A 331 14.17 10.81 -37.65
N PRO A 332 15.48 10.91 -37.37
CA PRO A 332 16.36 9.75 -37.23
C PRO A 332 15.86 8.82 -36.11
N LEU A 333 15.63 7.55 -36.46
CA LEU A 333 14.37 6.86 -36.18
C LEU A 333 14.50 5.68 -35.19
N ASN A 334 15.63 5.53 -34.51
CA ASN A 334 15.90 4.47 -33.52
C ASN A 334 16.61 5.08 -32.29
N LYS A 335 15.87 5.73 -31.39
CA LYS A 335 16.47 6.37 -30.20
C LYS A 335 15.68 6.12 -28.93
N ILE A 336 16.41 5.67 -27.92
CA ILE A 336 16.01 5.66 -26.53
C ILE A 336 16.34 7.04 -25.96
N LEU A 337 15.34 7.77 -25.53
CA LEU A 337 15.48 9.11 -24.97
C LEU A 337 15.44 9.02 -23.46
N VAL A 338 16.47 9.52 -22.78
CA VAL A 338 16.58 9.44 -21.32
C VAL A 338 16.49 10.85 -20.72
N VAL A 339 15.58 11.05 -19.78
CA VAL A 339 15.41 12.27 -18.99
C VAL A 339 15.75 11.95 -17.54
N GLU A 340 16.75 12.66 -17.02
CA GLU A 340 17.10 12.65 -15.59
C GLU A 340 16.47 13.87 -14.93
N THR A 341 15.63 13.67 -13.91
CA THR A 341 14.84 14.75 -13.32
C THR A 341 14.54 14.51 -11.84
N SER A 342 14.02 15.52 -11.13
CA SER A 342 13.54 15.35 -9.76
C SER A 342 12.15 14.69 -9.73
N TYR A 343 11.70 14.28 -8.55
CA TYR A 343 10.34 13.75 -8.36
C TYR A 343 9.24 14.69 -8.88
N GLU A 344 9.41 16.00 -8.67
CA GLU A 344 8.48 17.03 -9.13
C GLU A 344 8.56 17.22 -10.66
N GLY A 345 9.72 16.93 -11.27
CA GLY A 345 9.94 17.06 -12.70
C GLY A 345 9.46 15.88 -13.55
N ILE A 346 8.97 14.78 -12.95
CA ILE A 346 8.50 13.59 -13.69
C ILE A 346 7.45 13.95 -14.74
N LEU A 347 6.42 14.72 -14.38
CA LEU A 347 5.36 15.10 -15.32
C LEU A 347 5.90 15.94 -16.49
N ARG A 348 6.80 16.88 -16.19
CA ARG A 348 7.50 17.69 -17.20
C ARG A 348 8.28 16.79 -18.15
N GLY A 349 9.04 15.81 -17.64
CA GLY A 349 9.78 14.83 -18.43
C GLY A 349 8.87 14.02 -19.36
N ILE A 350 7.75 13.49 -18.82
CA ILE A 350 6.78 12.69 -19.60
C ILE A 350 6.22 13.48 -20.78
N LEU A 351 5.70 14.67 -20.52
CA LEU A 351 5.05 15.48 -21.55
C LEU A 351 6.06 16.06 -22.55
N SER A 352 7.28 16.37 -22.10
CA SER A 352 8.35 16.83 -22.99
C SER A 352 8.72 15.76 -24.01
N LEU A 353 8.81 14.49 -23.60
CA LEU A 353 9.13 13.39 -24.51
C LEU A 353 8.05 13.18 -25.58
N PHE A 354 6.76 13.27 -25.21
CA PHE A 354 5.67 13.22 -26.19
C PHE A 354 5.72 14.39 -27.16
N GLN A 355 5.98 15.61 -26.68
CA GLN A 355 6.13 16.78 -27.54
C GLN A 355 7.32 16.64 -28.49
N PHE A 356 8.46 16.16 -28.00
CA PHE A 356 9.69 15.98 -28.77
C PHE A 356 9.51 14.96 -29.90
N THR A 357 8.72 13.91 -29.65
CA THR A 357 8.41 12.85 -30.62
C THR A 357 7.20 13.15 -31.50
N LYS A 358 6.46 14.22 -31.17
CA LYS A 358 5.17 14.60 -31.79
C LYS A 358 4.10 13.51 -31.68
N ASP A 359 4.21 12.66 -30.67
CA ASP A 359 3.24 11.61 -30.38
C ASP A 359 2.18 12.13 -29.41
N GLN A 360 0.92 11.72 -29.58
CA GLN A 360 -0.15 12.12 -28.67
C GLN A 360 0.03 11.40 -27.32
N PRO A 361 0.03 12.11 -26.18
CA PRO A 361 0.09 11.49 -24.86
C PRO A 361 -1.11 10.56 -24.63
N GLN A 362 -0.83 9.30 -24.30
CA GLN A 362 -1.84 8.31 -23.88
C GLN A 362 -1.35 7.57 -22.63
N VAL A 363 -2.26 7.24 -21.71
CA VAL A 363 -1.89 6.64 -20.42
C VAL A 363 -1.19 5.29 -20.57
N HIS A 364 -1.65 4.45 -21.49
CA HIS A 364 -1.09 3.11 -21.66
C HIS A 364 0.30 3.13 -22.31
N HIS A 365 0.71 4.26 -22.89
CA HIS A 365 2.08 4.49 -23.33
C HIS A 365 3.04 4.78 -22.18
N ILE A 366 2.54 5.02 -20.96
CA ILE A 366 3.35 5.32 -19.77
C ILE A 366 3.35 4.08 -18.85
N PHE A 367 4.53 3.57 -18.53
CA PHE A 367 4.70 2.46 -17.60
C PHE A 367 5.47 2.92 -16.36
N TYR A 368 4.79 2.95 -15.22
CA TYR A 368 5.41 3.24 -13.92
C TYR A 368 6.00 1.96 -13.32
N CYS A 369 7.30 1.98 -13.06
CA CYS A 369 7.99 0.88 -12.40
C CYS A 369 7.73 0.90 -10.89
N SER A 370 7.77 -0.29 -10.29
CA SER A 370 7.76 -0.49 -8.85
C SER A 370 8.78 -1.57 -8.47
N ASP A 371 9.07 -1.69 -7.18
CA ASP A 371 9.84 -2.78 -6.59
C ASP A 371 9.23 -4.17 -6.86
N THR A 372 7.91 -4.23 -7.04
CA THR A 372 7.18 -5.47 -7.38
C THR A 372 7.06 -5.75 -8.88
N THR A 373 7.56 -4.87 -9.75
CA THR A 373 7.44 -5.06 -11.21
C THR A 373 8.22 -6.29 -11.67
N SER A 374 7.51 -7.22 -12.33
CA SER A 374 8.05 -8.52 -12.72
C SER A 374 8.77 -8.50 -14.08
N TRP A 375 9.61 -9.52 -14.30
CA TRP A 375 10.22 -9.74 -15.62
C TRP A 375 9.18 -9.94 -16.73
N THR A 376 8.07 -10.63 -16.43
CA THR A 376 7.01 -10.89 -17.42
C THR A 376 6.40 -9.59 -17.96
N GLU A 377 6.14 -8.63 -17.08
CA GLU A 377 5.62 -7.30 -17.44
C GLU A 377 6.66 -6.52 -18.25
N MET A 378 7.93 -6.53 -17.83
CA MET A 378 9.01 -5.85 -18.56
C MET A 378 9.31 -6.47 -19.92
N ARG A 379 9.15 -7.79 -20.07
CA ARG A 379 9.24 -8.48 -21.36
C ARG A 379 8.10 -8.04 -22.27
N ALA A 380 6.87 -8.00 -21.78
CA ALA A 380 5.73 -7.50 -22.56
C ALA A 380 5.95 -6.03 -22.98
N PHE A 381 6.44 -5.18 -22.08
CA PHE A 381 6.82 -3.80 -22.36
C PHE A 381 7.90 -3.71 -23.45
N ALA A 382 8.96 -4.53 -23.39
CA ALA A 382 10.02 -4.55 -24.41
C ALA A 382 9.47 -4.85 -25.81
N TYR A 383 8.60 -5.86 -25.93
CA TYR A 383 7.95 -6.21 -27.19
C TYR A 383 7.01 -5.09 -27.65
N ARG A 384 6.22 -4.52 -26.74
CA ARG A 384 5.36 -3.38 -27.05
C ARG A 384 6.13 -2.24 -27.71
N CYS A 385 7.19 -1.79 -27.04
CA CYS A 385 8.02 -0.70 -27.52
C CYS A 385 8.62 -1.00 -28.89
N PHE A 386 9.14 -2.22 -29.08
CA PHE A 386 9.83 -2.59 -30.31
C PHE A 386 8.89 -2.81 -31.51
N TYR A 387 7.67 -3.31 -31.27
CA TYR A 387 6.73 -3.67 -32.34
C TYR A 387 5.70 -2.59 -32.69
N SER A 388 5.55 -1.53 -31.88
CA SER A 388 4.58 -0.43 -32.07
C SER A 388 4.91 0.57 -33.19
N GLN A 389 5.79 0.21 -34.13
CA GLN A 389 6.07 0.97 -35.36
C GLN A 389 6.48 2.44 -35.15
N GLY A 390 7.24 2.72 -34.09
CA GLY A 390 7.79 4.05 -33.83
C GLY A 390 6.91 4.94 -32.94
N VAL A 391 5.83 4.42 -32.35
CA VAL A 391 5.09 5.10 -31.27
C VAL A 391 5.96 5.16 -30.00
N LEU A 392 6.02 6.32 -29.35
CA LEU A 392 6.72 6.48 -28.08
C LEU A 392 5.99 5.76 -26.94
N HIS A 393 6.71 4.83 -26.32
CA HIS A 393 6.37 4.30 -25.00
C HIS A 393 7.40 4.76 -23.99
N GLN A 394 6.99 5.00 -22.75
CA GLN A 394 7.83 5.57 -21.71
C GLN A 394 7.91 4.64 -20.50
N LEU A 395 9.13 4.46 -20.00
CA LEU A 395 9.44 3.75 -18.76
C LEU A 395 9.77 4.77 -17.67
N ILE A 396 8.97 4.82 -16.62
CA ILE A 396 9.05 5.81 -15.56
C ILE A 396 9.63 5.17 -14.31
N ARG A 397 10.64 5.81 -13.74
CA ARG A 397 11.38 5.37 -12.55
C ARG A 397 11.97 3.96 -12.65
N PRO A 398 12.70 3.60 -13.73
CA PRO A 398 13.34 2.28 -13.87
C PRO A 398 14.29 1.91 -12.72
N GLU A 399 14.75 2.87 -11.92
CA GLU A 399 15.55 2.65 -10.71
C GLU A 399 14.84 1.82 -9.64
N LEU A 400 13.51 1.71 -9.68
CA LEU A 400 12.74 0.85 -8.77
C LEU A 400 12.78 -0.63 -9.18
N LEU A 401 13.20 -0.95 -10.41
CA LEU A 401 13.32 -2.33 -10.87
C LEU A 401 14.51 -3.02 -10.20
N SER A 402 14.36 -4.31 -9.85
CA SER A 402 15.50 -5.11 -9.38
C SER A 402 16.60 -5.20 -10.44
N ALA A 403 17.86 -5.33 -10.01
CA ALA A 403 19.01 -5.42 -10.91
C ALA A 403 18.86 -6.58 -11.92
N LEU A 404 18.29 -7.71 -11.48
CA LEU A 404 18.01 -8.85 -12.36
C LEU A 404 17.06 -8.49 -13.50
N VAL A 405 15.96 -7.79 -13.19
CA VAL A 405 14.96 -7.37 -14.20
C VAL A 405 15.54 -6.34 -15.15
N GLN A 406 16.36 -5.40 -14.65
CA GLN A 406 17.06 -4.40 -15.48
C GLN A 406 18.00 -5.07 -16.51
N ASP A 407 18.77 -6.06 -16.07
CA ASP A 407 19.67 -6.82 -16.94
C ASP A 407 18.90 -7.66 -17.97
N GLN A 408 17.86 -8.39 -17.54
CA GLN A 408 17.00 -9.15 -18.45
C GLN A 408 16.35 -8.26 -19.51
N PHE A 409 15.87 -7.07 -19.14
CA PHE A 409 15.29 -6.10 -20.06
C PHE A 409 16.29 -5.65 -21.12
N THR A 410 17.49 -5.26 -20.68
CA THR A 410 18.58 -4.83 -21.56
C THR A 410 18.97 -5.94 -22.54
N ARG A 411 19.13 -7.18 -22.05
CA ARG A 411 19.44 -8.35 -22.89
C ARG A 411 18.34 -8.64 -23.91
N CYS A 412 17.08 -8.55 -23.51
CA CYS A 412 15.95 -8.77 -24.40
C CYS A 412 15.88 -7.71 -25.51
N LEU A 413 15.99 -6.43 -25.16
CA LEU A 413 15.95 -5.36 -26.16
C LEU A 413 17.16 -5.44 -27.10
N HIS A 414 18.35 -5.74 -26.58
CA HIS A 414 19.54 -5.98 -27.40
C HIS A 414 19.31 -7.12 -28.40
N LYS A 415 18.72 -8.23 -27.97
CA LYS A 415 18.38 -9.35 -28.86
C LYS A 415 17.42 -8.92 -29.97
N LEU A 416 16.35 -8.21 -29.64
CA LEU A 416 15.36 -7.72 -30.62
C LEU A 416 16.00 -6.78 -31.65
N VAL A 417 16.79 -5.81 -31.19
CA VAL A 417 17.50 -4.86 -32.06
C VAL A 417 18.49 -5.58 -32.97
N LYS A 418 19.21 -6.59 -32.46
CA LYS A 418 20.15 -7.38 -33.25
C LYS A 418 19.45 -8.24 -34.31
N GLU A 419 18.31 -8.83 -33.98
CA GLU A 419 17.52 -9.66 -34.90
C GLU A 419 16.83 -8.82 -35.99
N GLN A 420 16.40 -7.60 -35.69
CA GLN A 420 15.71 -6.71 -36.64
C GLN A 420 16.24 -5.25 -36.56
N PRO A 421 17.46 -4.97 -37.03
CA PRO A 421 18.11 -3.66 -36.83
C PRO A 421 17.44 -2.49 -37.56
N LYS A 422 16.64 -2.80 -38.59
CA LYS A 422 15.87 -1.80 -39.37
C LYS A 422 14.49 -1.50 -38.77
N ARG A 423 14.07 -2.21 -37.72
CA ARG A 423 12.78 -1.98 -37.08
C ARG A 423 12.79 -0.64 -36.36
N LEU A 424 11.76 0.14 -36.57
CA LEU A 424 11.59 1.47 -35.98
C LEU A 424 10.91 1.35 -34.62
N PHE A 425 11.52 1.94 -33.60
CA PHE A 425 10.95 1.99 -32.25
C PHE A 425 11.40 3.23 -31.48
N ARG A 426 10.57 3.65 -30.51
CA ARG A 426 10.86 4.80 -29.62
C ARG A 426 10.60 4.41 -28.18
N LEU A 427 11.60 4.65 -27.33
CA LEU A 427 11.51 4.42 -25.88
C LEU A 427 11.93 5.69 -25.14
N GLY A 428 11.04 6.21 -24.31
CA GLY A 428 11.35 7.24 -23.34
C GLY A 428 11.71 6.60 -22.00
N ILE A 429 12.69 7.14 -21.31
CA ILE A 429 13.03 6.76 -19.95
C ILE A 429 13.05 8.03 -19.11
N VAL A 430 12.23 8.08 -18.06
CA VAL A 430 12.23 9.18 -17.09
C VAL A 430 12.69 8.62 -15.75
N THR A 431 13.87 9.03 -15.29
CA THR A 431 14.51 8.54 -14.06
C THR A 431 14.71 9.67 -13.07
N THR A 432 14.55 9.35 -11.78
CA THR A 432 14.94 10.24 -10.68
C THR A 432 16.31 9.92 -10.09
N ALA A 433 16.84 8.73 -10.41
CA ALA A 433 18.21 8.37 -10.11
C ALA A 433 19.17 8.89 -11.18
N SER A 434 20.42 9.16 -10.77
CA SER A 434 21.45 9.53 -11.73
C SER A 434 21.67 8.42 -12.75
N THR A 435 21.71 8.81 -14.03
CA THR A 435 21.87 7.87 -15.14
C THR A 435 23.19 7.09 -15.09
N ALA A 436 24.20 7.58 -14.37
CA ALA A 436 25.46 6.88 -14.15
C ALA A 436 25.32 5.62 -13.29
N HIS A 437 24.37 5.60 -12.35
CA HIS A 437 24.17 4.49 -11.43
C HIS A 437 23.14 3.46 -11.92
N LEU A 438 22.45 3.75 -13.01
CA LEU A 438 21.38 2.91 -13.52
C LEU A 438 21.90 1.91 -14.57
N GLN A 439 22.01 0.63 -14.18
CA GLN A 439 22.53 -0.45 -15.03
C GLN A 439 21.79 -0.55 -16.37
N LEU A 440 20.46 -0.42 -16.34
CA LEU A 440 19.62 -0.42 -17.54
C LEU A 440 20.06 0.66 -18.54
N VAL A 441 20.23 1.90 -18.11
CA VAL A 441 20.61 3.01 -19.01
C VAL A 441 22.04 2.83 -19.52
N ASN A 442 22.96 2.38 -18.67
CA ASN A 442 24.35 2.11 -19.08
C ASN A 442 24.42 1.00 -20.14
N GLY A 443 23.69 -0.09 -19.95
CA GLY A 443 23.60 -1.19 -20.91
C GLY A 443 23.01 -0.75 -22.25
N LEU A 444 22.01 0.13 -22.23
CA LEU A 444 21.40 0.68 -23.46
C LEU A 444 22.28 1.73 -24.16
N LYS A 445 23.05 2.54 -23.41
CA LYS A 445 24.05 3.46 -23.96
C LYS A 445 25.16 2.71 -24.70
N ALA A 446 25.56 1.52 -24.22
CA ALA A 446 26.56 0.68 -24.88
C ALA A 446 26.11 0.23 -26.29
N LEU A 447 24.81 0.17 -26.56
CA LEU A 447 24.26 -0.13 -27.88
C LEU A 447 24.27 1.07 -28.84
N GLN A 448 24.72 2.24 -28.40
CA GLN A 448 24.71 3.51 -29.17
C GLN A 448 23.32 3.96 -29.65
N ILE A 449 22.26 3.44 -29.04
CA ILE A 449 20.86 3.77 -29.35
C ILE A 449 20.20 4.65 -28.29
N ALA A 450 20.91 5.00 -27.20
CA ALA A 450 20.37 5.82 -26.12
C ALA A 450 21.04 7.19 -26.02
N SER A 451 20.24 8.25 -25.86
CA SER A 451 20.70 9.63 -25.68
C SER A 451 19.99 10.30 -24.52
N THR A 452 20.76 10.97 -23.66
CA THR A 452 20.22 11.76 -22.55
C THR A 452 19.83 13.15 -23.03
N ILE A 453 18.62 13.60 -22.67
CA ILE A 453 18.11 14.94 -22.92
C ILE A 453 18.42 15.80 -21.70
N GLN A 454 19.04 16.96 -21.93
CA GLN A 454 19.34 17.93 -20.88
C GLN A 454 18.08 18.74 -20.51
N ASP A 455 17.99 19.18 -19.25
CA ASP A 455 16.81 19.86 -18.69
C ASP A 455 16.38 21.11 -19.50
N GLN A 456 17.34 21.83 -20.09
CA GLN A 456 17.10 23.02 -20.92
C GLN A 456 16.27 22.74 -22.19
N TYR A 457 16.18 21.48 -22.64
CA TYR A 457 15.39 21.07 -23.80
C TYR A 457 14.01 20.53 -23.42
N LEU A 458 13.71 20.43 -22.13
CA LEU A 458 12.38 20.05 -21.65
C LEU A 458 11.46 21.26 -21.66
N LEU A 459 10.15 21.00 -21.80
CA LEU A 459 9.08 21.99 -21.77
C LEU A 459 9.31 23.03 -20.67
N ASP A 460 9.34 24.31 -21.03
CA ASP A 460 9.31 25.36 -20.01
C ASP A 460 7.95 25.39 -19.28
N LYS A 461 7.82 26.23 -18.25
CA LYS A 461 6.60 26.30 -17.45
C LYS A 461 5.37 26.73 -18.26
N ILE A 462 5.54 27.59 -19.27
CA ILE A 462 4.44 28.12 -20.07
C ILE A 462 3.94 27.04 -21.02
N ALA A 463 4.84 26.41 -21.78
CA ALA A 463 4.51 25.33 -22.69
C ALA A 463 3.95 24.11 -21.95
N LEU A 464 4.49 23.79 -20.77
CA LEU A 464 3.94 22.73 -19.92
C LEU A 464 2.49 23.03 -19.51
N GLN A 465 2.20 24.27 -19.13
CA GLN A 465 0.84 24.69 -18.77
C GLN A 465 -0.13 24.58 -19.95
N GLU A 466 0.30 24.94 -21.15
CA GLU A 466 -0.53 24.83 -22.36
C GLU A 466 -0.89 23.37 -22.67
N VAL A 467 0.10 22.47 -22.67
CA VAL A 467 -0.10 21.04 -22.90
C VAL A 467 -1.04 20.45 -21.84
N ILE A 468 -0.85 20.79 -20.56
CA ILE A 468 -1.72 20.28 -19.48
C ILE A 468 -3.15 20.80 -19.63
N LYS A 469 -3.35 22.08 -19.97
CA LYS A 469 -4.70 22.64 -20.20
C LYS A 469 -5.41 21.95 -21.36
N GLU A 470 -4.68 21.66 -22.44
CA GLU A 470 -5.22 20.95 -23.61
C GLU A 470 -5.68 19.52 -23.24
N LEU A 471 -4.90 18.81 -22.43
CA LEU A 471 -5.24 17.46 -21.98
C LEU A 471 -6.46 17.45 -21.03
N ILE A 472 -6.53 18.41 -20.11
CA ILE A 472 -7.60 18.46 -19.09
C ILE A 472 -8.95 18.93 -19.66
N LYS A 473 -8.91 19.75 -20.72
CA LYS A 473 -10.08 20.31 -21.42
C LYS A 473 -11.09 21.05 -20.52
N GLY A 474 -10.62 21.62 -19.40
CA GLY A 474 -11.45 22.37 -18.46
C GLY A 474 -12.45 21.54 -17.63
N ASN A 475 -12.44 20.21 -17.74
CA ASN A 475 -13.37 19.32 -17.03
C ASN A 475 -12.89 18.94 -15.61
N SER A 476 -11.98 19.74 -15.04
CA SER A 476 -11.45 19.54 -13.68
C SER A 476 -11.28 20.88 -12.97
N THR A 477 -11.66 20.98 -11.70
CA THR A 477 -11.59 22.21 -10.91
C THR A 477 -11.01 21.92 -9.52
N LEU A 478 -10.06 22.73 -9.09
CA LEU A 478 -9.48 22.68 -7.76
C LEU A 478 -10.24 23.64 -6.84
N VAL A 479 -10.61 23.19 -5.65
CA VAL A 479 -11.25 23.99 -4.61
C VAL A 479 -10.38 24.00 -3.37
N THR A 480 -9.94 25.19 -2.97
CA THR A 480 -9.06 25.38 -1.81
C THR A 480 -9.63 26.43 -0.87
N SER A 481 -9.13 26.45 0.37
CA SER A 481 -9.49 27.47 1.35
C SER A 481 -8.33 27.73 2.29
N HIS A 482 -8.18 28.98 2.73
CA HIS A 482 -7.08 29.40 3.60
C HIS A 482 -7.14 28.75 5.01
N ILE A 483 -8.35 28.42 5.49
CA ILE A 483 -8.59 27.66 6.72
C ILE A 483 -9.66 26.59 6.53
N ALA A 484 -9.64 25.57 7.39
CA ALA A 484 -10.65 24.51 7.40
C ALA A 484 -12.00 25.07 7.90
N GLY A 485 -13.10 24.55 7.37
CA GLY A 485 -14.45 24.97 7.77
C GLY A 485 -15.02 26.17 7.01
N LEU A 486 -14.38 26.63 5.92
CA LEU A 486 -14.92 27.68 5.02
C LEU A 486 -15.94 27.19 3.99
N GLY A 487 -16.24 25.88 3.95
CA GLY A 487 -17.37 25.34 3.18
C GLY A 487 -17.03 24.83 1.78
N LYS A 488 -15.78 24.41 1.51
CA LYS A 488 -15.36 23.81 0.22
C LYS A 488 -16.31 22.69 -0.25
N SER A 489 -16.55 21.69 0.59
CA SER A 489 -17.47 20.58 0.24
C SER A 489 -18.90 21.05 -0.05
N THR A 490 -19.37 22.10 0.65
CA THR A 490 -20.69 22.69 0.43
C THR A 490 -20.74 23.42 -0.91
N TYR A 491 -19.72 24.22 -1.21
CA TYR A 491 -19.56 24.89 -2.50
C TYR A 491 -19.59 23.88 -3.66
N ILE A 492 -18.79 22.82 -3.58
CA ILE A 492 -18.74 21.77 -4.61
C ILE A 492 -20.12 21.12 -4.79
N ARG A 493 -20.81 20.78 -3.69
CA ARG A 493 -22.14 20.19 -3.74
C ARG A 493 -23.16 21.13 -4.38
N ASP A 494 -23.18 22.40 -3.97
CA ASP A 494 -24.09 23.41 -4.51
C ASP A 494 -23.81 23.68 -6.01
N GLU A 495 -22.54 23.67 -6.44
CA GLU A 495 -22.14 23.82 -7.84
C GLU A 495 -22.63 22.64 -8.69
N ILE A 496 -22.40 21.41 -8.21
CA ILE A 496 -22.85 20.18 -8.87
C ILE A 496 -24.38 20.14 -8.98
N GLN A 497 -25.08 20.53 -7.91
CA GLN A 497 -26.53 20.60 -7.89
C GLN A 497 -27.06 21.69 -8.83
N ARG A 498 -26.43 22.86 -8.89
CA ARG A 498 -26.77 23.93 -9.86
C ARG A 498 -26.64 23.45 -11.30
N ASN A 499 -25.65 22.61 -11.57
CA ASN A 499 -25.45 21.97 -12.87
C ASN A 499 -26.32 20.73 -13.11
N ARG A 500 -27.26 20.42 -12.19
CA ARG A 500 -28.19 19.28 -12.25
C ARG A 500 -27.49 17.92 -12.37
N LYS A 501 -26.30 17.80 -11.77
CA LYS A 501 -25.54 16.55 -11.74
C LYS A 501 -25.69 15.85 -10.38
N LEU A 502 -25.58 14.54 -10.41
CA LEU A 502 -25.48 13.66 -9.25
C LEU A 502 -24.09 13.81 -8.62
N TYR A 503 -24.10 14.04 -7.32
CA TYR A 503 -22.89 14.20 -6.52
C TYR A 503 -22.33 12.84 -6.09
N ILE A 504 -21.12 12.51 -6.52
CA ILE A 504 -20.37 11.33 -6.05
C ILE A 504 -19.12 11.80 -5.32
N LYS A 505 -18.95 11.40 -4.05
CA LYS A 505 -17.75 11.69 -3.26
C LYS A 505 -16.78 10.51 -3.29
N PHE A 506 -15.49 10.79 -3.50
CA PHE A 506 -14.39 9.84 -3.46
C PHE A 506 -13.25 10.40 -2.59
N SER A 507 -13.12 9.89 -1.38
CA SER A 507 -12.09 10.35 -0.43
C SER A 507 -10.80 9.53 -0.54
N ILE A 508 -9.66 10.23 -0.52
CA ILE A 508 -8.30 9.70 -0.52
C ILE A 508 -7.58 10.24 0.72
N SER A 509 -7.20 9.36 1.64
CA SER A 509 -6.51 9.71 2.89
C SER A 509 -5.78 8.49 3.47
N GLY A 510 -4.72 8.73 4.24
CA GLY A 510 -3.90 7.71 4.91
C GLY A 510 -2.95 7.00 3.95
N SER A 511 -2.75 5.71 4.17
CA SER A 511 -1.92 4.86 3.33
C SER A 511 -2.59 4.58 1.99
N ILE A 512 -1.88 4.87 0.90
CA ILE A 512 -2.40 4.66 -0.45
C ILE A 512 -2.04 3.24 -0.90
N ASN A 513 -3.08 2.45 -1.21
CA ASN A 513 -2.95 1.26 -2.06
C ASN A 513 -3.69 1.53 -3.38
N VAL A 514 -2.94 1.67 -4.47
CA VAL A 514 -3.47 2.04 -5.79
C VAL A 514 -4.47 1.03 -6.34
N ASP A 515 -4.33 -0.26 -6.03
CA ASP A 515 -5.27 -1.28 -6.52
C ASP A 515 -6.59 -1.20 -5.76
N THR A 516 -6.54 -1.00 -4.45
CA THR A 516 -7.75 -0.75 -3.63
C THR A 516 -8.44 0.54 -4.05
N LEU A 517 -7.69 1.61 -4.39
CA LEU A 517 -8.27 2.83 -4.92
C LEU A 517 -8.92 2.63 -6.29
N ALA A 518 -8.26 1.89 -7.18
CA ALA A 518 -8.83 1.54 -8.49
C ALA A 518 -10.13 0.75 -8.32
N GLU A 519 -10.14 -0.29 -7.49
CA GLU A 519 -11.32 -1.08 -7.16
C GLU A 519 -12.45 -0.22 -6.59
N ARG A 520 -12.16 0.62 -5.59
CA ARG A 520 -13.14 1.57 -5.03
C ARG A 520 -13.71 2.49 -6.10
N LEU A 521 -12.88 3.01 -7.00
CA LEU A 521 -13.34 3.88 -8.07
C LEU A 521 -14.21 3.12 -9.09
N ARG A 522 -13.88 1.88 -9.43
CA ARG A 522 -14.71 1.01 -10.29
C ARG A 522 -16.07 0.70 -9.68
N THR A 523 -16.13 0.39 -8.38
CA THR A 523 -17.42 0.11 -7.72
C THR A 523 -18.35 1.33 -7.76
N LEU A 524 -17.79 2.55 -7.77
CA LEU A 524 -18.55 3.78 -8.02
C LEU A 524 -18.97 3.92 -9.48
N GLY A 525 -18.28 3.25 -10.42
CA GLY A 525 -18.54 3.22 -11.85
C GLY A 525 -19.98 2.88 -12.22
N LYS A 526 -20.68 2.02 -11.45
CA LYS A 526 -22.12 1.75 -11.63
C LYS A 526 -22.98 3.02 -11.60
N LYS A 527 -22.56 4.02 -10.84
CA LYS A 527 -23.24 5.30 -10.68
C LYS A 527 -22.75 6.34 -11.70
N MET A 528 -21.67 6.06 -12.44
CA MET A 528 -21.01 6.96 -13.39
C MET A 528 -21.38 6.70 -14.86
N THR A 529 -22.43 5.91 -15.09
CA THR A 529 -22.83 5.45 -16.43
C THR A 529 -23.66 6.48 -17.20
N SER A 530 -24.15 7.52 -16.53
CA SER A 530 -24.90 8.64 -17.11
C SER A 530 -24.07 9.93 -17.15
N ALA A 531 -24.35 10.79 -18.14
CA ALA A 531 -23.69 12.10 -18.29
C ALA A 531 -24.02 13.11 -17.16
N ASP A 532 -24.96 12.74 -16.30
CA ASP A 532 -25.52 13.58 -15.24
C ASP A 532 -24.75 13.41 -13.92
N VAL A 533 -23.45 13.12 -13.97
CA VAL A 533 -22.65 12.82 -12.76
C VAL A 533 -21.46 13.76 -12.68
N ALA A 534 -21.11 14.14 -11.46
CA ALA A 534 -19.85 14.83 -11.15
C ALA A 534 -19.14 14.15 -9.98
N LEU A 535 -17.81 14.04 -10.11
CA LEU A 535 -16.97 13.41 -9.11
C LEU A 535 -16.33 14.47 -8.24
N HIS A 536 -16.47 14.34 -6.93
CA HIS A 536 -15.74 15.10 -5.93
C HIS A 536 -14.64 14.21 -5.32
N ILE A 537 -13.39 14.50 -5.65
CA ILE A 537 -12.20 13.89 -5.05
C ILE A 537 -11.79 14.71 -3.83
N ASP A 538 -11.92 14.12 -2.65
CA ASP A 538 -11.60 14.75 -1.36
C ASP A 538 -10.26 14.21 -0.85
N ILE A 539 -9.22 15.04 -0.89
CA ILE A 539 -7.84 14.66 -0.54
C ILE A 539 -7.52 15.15 0.86
N GLY A 540 -7.39 14.21 1.79
CA GLY A 540 -6.94 14.43 3.16
C GLY A 540 -5.42 14.31 3.32
N VAL A 541 -4.97 14.02 4.54
CA VAL A 541 -3.56 13.71 4.82
C VAL A 541 -3.22 12.35 4.22
N VAL A 542 -2.08 12.26 3.52
CA VAL A 542 -1.64 11.08 2.78
C VAL A 542 -0.18 10.77 3.09
N ASP A 543 0.13 9.50 3.30
CA ASP A 543 1.48 9.05 3.69
C ASP A 543 2.48 9.12 2.52
N ASN A 544 2.03 8.78 1.31
CA ASN A 544 2.86 8.75 0.11
C ASN A 544 2.37 9.73 -0.97
N ILE A 545 2.85 10.97 -0.90
CA ILE A 545 2.52 12.04 -1.87
C ILE A 545 2.99 11.68 -3.29
N GLN A 546 4.07 10.91 -3.45
CA GLN A 546 4.57 10.54 -4.78
C GLN A 546 3.58 9.64 -5.52
N GLN A 547 3.05 8.61 -4.85
CA GLN A 547 2.05 7.73 -5.45
C GLN A 547 0.74 8.47 -5.76
N LEU A 548 0.37 9.43 -4.91
CA LEU A 548 -0.75 10.33 -5.17
C LEU A 548 -0.51 11.19 -6.43
N ASN A 549 0.71 11.73 -6.62
CA ASN A 549 1.09 12.49 -7.82
C ASN A 549 0.89 11.65 -9.08
N GLU A 550 1.48 10.45 -9.12
CA GLU A 550 1.40 9.55 -10.28
C GLU A 550 -0.06 9.19 -10.60
N LEU A 551 -0.87 8.92 -9.57
CA LEU A 551 -2.30 8.66 -9.72
C LEU A 551 -3.06 9.86 -10.28
N LEU A 552 -2.83 11.07 -9.74
CA LEU A 552 -3.50 12.29 -10.20
C LEU A 552 -3.05 12.71 -11.60
N TYR A 553 -1.78 12.49 -11.97
CA TYR A 553 -1.31 12.68 -13.34
C TYR A 553 -2.12 11.81 -14.30
N CYS A 554 -2.27 10.53 -13.98
CA CYS A 554 -3.01 9.62 -14.83
C CYS A 554 -4.50 9.97 -14.87
N LEU A 555 -5.12 10.17 -13.72
CA LEU A 555 -6.56 10.40 -13.59
C LEU A 555 -7.01 11.73 -14.18
N LEU A 556 -6.28 12.82 -13.98
CA LEU A 556 -6.70 14.15 -14.42
C LEU A 556 -6.39 14.41 -15.89
N LEU A 557 -5.25 13.90 -16.39
CA LEU A 557 -4.83 14.11 -17.78
C LEU A 557 -5.47 13.10 -18.73
N PHE A 558 -5.57 11.83 -18.33
CA PHE A 558 -6.00 10.73 -19.20
C PHE A 558 -7.32 10.07 -18.77
N ARG A 559 -7.91 10.51 -17.66
CA ARG A 559 -9.17 9.98 -17.13
C ARG A 559 -9.11 8.48 -16.77
N SER A 560 -7.92 7.91 -16.68
CA SER A 560 -7.70 6.51 -16.32
C SER A 560 -6.33 6.30 -15.74
N PHE A 561 -6.16 5.24 -14.96
CA PHE A 561 -4.87 4.83 -14.43
C PHE A 561 -4.81 3.31 -14.22
N ARG A 562 -3.60 2.77 -14.26
CA ARG A 562 -3.25 1.39 -13.92
C ARG A 562 -1.81 1.36 -13.38
N LEU A 563 -1.67 1.69 -12.09
CA LEU A 563 -0.37 1.72 -11.40
C LEU A 563 -0.04 0.38 -10.72
N GLY A 564 -1.02 -0.53 -10.62
CA GLY A 564 -0.85 -1.90 -10.15
C GLY A 564 -1.53 -2.90 -11.09
N GLN A 565 -2.19 -3.91 -10.52
CA GLN A 565 -2.92 -4.91 -11.29
C GLN A 565 -4.37 -4.49 -11.58
N GLU A 566 -4.89 -3.44 -10.95
CA GLU A 566 -6.24 -2.96 -11.19
C GLU A 566 -6.22 -1.69 -12.04
N ALA A 567 -7.13 -1.62 -13.02
CA ALA A 567 -7.36 -0.43 -13.84
C ALA A 567 -8.66 0.25 -13.43
N ALA A 568 -8.66 1.58 -13.49
CA ALA A 568 -9.86 2.39 -13.35
C ALA A 568 -9.92 3.46 -14.44
N TYR A 569 -11.14 3.78 -14.87
CA TYR A 569 -11.44 4.75 -15.92
C TYR A 569 -12.66 5.56 -15.50
N ILE A 570 -12.62 6.86 -15.82
CA ILE A 570 -13.72 7.81 -15.65
C ILE A 570 -14.07 8.34 -17.04
N PRO A 571 -15.35 8.31 -17.44
CA PRO A 571 -15.80 8.96 -18.67
C PRO A 571 -15.40 10.44 -18.78
N ALA A 572 -14.93 10.86 -19.96
CA ALA A 572 -14.35 12.20 -20.17
C ALA A 572 -15.35 13.37 -19.97
N ASN A 573 -16.66 13.09 -20.03
CA ASN A 573 -17.75 14.05 -19.82
C ASN A 573 -18.08 14.29 -18.33
N ILE A 574 -17.51 13.49 -17.41
CA ILE A 574 -17.71 13.66 -15.96
C ILE A 574 -16.76 14.73 -15.43
N PRO A 575 -17.28 15.85 -14.89
CA PRO A 575 -16.45 16.86 -14.25
C PRO A 575 -15.84 16.32 -12.95
N ILE A 576 -14.59 16.68 -12.70
CA ILE A 576 -13.85 16.31 -11.48
C ILE A 576 -13.59 17.56 -10.64
N TYR A 577 -14.14 17.61 -9.45
CA TYR A 577 -13.83 18.62 -8.43
C TYR A 577 -12.83 18.03 -7.45
N ILE A 578 -11.74 18.74 -7.18
CA ILE A 578 -10.71 18.32 -6.24
C ILE A 578 -10.76 19.23 -5.04
N GLU A 579 -11.04 18.67 -3.87
CA GLU A 579 -10.93 19.34 -2.58
C GLU A 579 -9.61 18.96 -1.92
N LEU A 580 -8.87 19.97 -1.50
CA LEU A 580 -7.71 19.81 -0.63
C LEU A 580 -8.09 20.22 0.81
N ASP A 581 -7.69 19.42 1.80
CA ASP A 581 -7.78 19.83 3.20
C ASP A 581 -7.03 21.16 3.44
N SER A 582 -7.29 21.87 4.54
CA SER A 582 -6.61 23.14 4.86
C SER A 582 -5.49 22.98 5.90
N SER A 583 -5.03 21.74 6.12
CA SER A 583 -3.89 21.46 6.99
C SER A 583 -2.55 21.96 6.38
N PRO A 584 -1.51 22.23 7.20
CA PRO A 584 -0.16 22.56 6.70
C PRO A 584 0.41 21.49 5.74
N HIS A 585 0.01 20.22 5.95
CA HIS A 585 0.32 19.11 5.05
C HIS A 585 -0.28 19.33 3.65
N SER A 586 -1.49 19.85 3.58
CA SER A 586 -2.19 20.10 2.32
C SER A 586 -1.63 21.30 1.54
N LEU A 587 -1.14 22.34 2.22
CA LEU A 587 -0.37 23.42 1.57
C LEU A 587 0.90 22.87 0.89
N THR A 588 1.56 21.96 1.60
CA THR A 588 2.72 21.23 1.06
C THR A 588 2.31 20.30 -0.09
N ALA A 589 1.15 19.64 0.01
CA ALA A 589 0.60 18.81 -1.06
C ALA A 589 0.26 19.64 -2.31
N HIS A 590 -0.33 20.82 -2.18
CA HIS A 590 -0.59 21.72 -3.31
C HIS A 590 0.72 22.13 -4.03
N ALA A 591 1.78 22.41 -3.27
CA ALA A 591 3.08 22.72 -3.83
C ALA A 591 3.74 21.52 -4.51
N LYS A 592 3.61 20.31 -3.94
CA LYS A 592 4.25 19.08 -4.44
C LYS A 592 3.47 18.36 -5.55
N ILE A 593 2.14 18.53 -5.60
CA ILE A 593 1.28 17.93 -6.63
C ILE A 593 1.19 18.89 -7.82
N ILE A 594 2.18 18.78 -8.70
CA ILE A 594 2.41 19.71 -9.81
C ILE A 594 1.19 19.91 -10.71
N VAL A 595 0.42 18.85 -11.00
CA VAL A 595 -0.77 18.96 -11.87
C VAL A 595 -1.85 19.88 -11.30
N LEU A 596 -1.97 20.00 -9.97
CA LEU A 596 -2.98 20.86 -9.33
C LEU A 596 -2.71 22.34 -9.57
N GLN A 597 -1.44 22.74 -9.71
CA GLN A 597 -1.05 24.12 -9.97
C GLN A 597 -1.54 24.66 -11.32
N PHE A 598 -1.92 23.76 -12.24
CA PHE A 598 -2.40 24.09 -13.57
C PHE A 598 -3.92 23.99 -13.71
N LEU A 599 -4.63 23.58 -12.65
CA LEU A 599 -6.09 23.53 -12.65
C LEU A 599 -6.71 24.92 -12.44
N PRO A 600 -7.90 25.16 -13.01
CA PRO A 600 -8.76 26.25 -12.55
C PRO A 600 -8.99 26.11 -11.05
N CYS A 601 -8.59 27.13 -10.27
CA CYS A 601 -8.68 27.12 -8.81
C CYS A 601 -9.78 28.08 -8.34
N HIS A 602 -10.71 27.56 -7.56
CA HIS A 602 -11.65 28.34 -6.77
C HIS A 602 -11.14 28.39 -5.31
N HIS A 603 -10.64 29.55 -4.90
CA HIS A 603 -10.15 29.76 -3.54
C HIS A 603 -11.21 30.46 -2.69
N ILE A 604 -11.58 29.86 -1.56
CA ILE A 604 -12.49 30.45 -0.59
C ILE A 604 -11.64 31.16 0.48
N GLU A 605 -11.62 32.49 0.41
CA GLU A 605 -10.87 33.34 1.35
C GLU A 605 -11.56 33.46 2.70
N THR A 606 -12.85 33.78 2.71
CA THR A 606 -13.62 34.11 3.91
C THR A 606 -15.02 33.51 3.88
N MET A 607 -15.61 33.39 5.06
CA MET A 607 -16.99 32.94 5.22
C MET A 607 -17.96 34.04 4.79
N ASN A 608 -18.83 33.78 3.82
CA ASN A 608 -19.87 34.71 3.40
C ASN A 608 -21.24 34.33 4.01
N LEU A 609 -21.64 35.04 5.05
CA LEU A 609 -22.94 34.85 5.74
C LEU A 609 -24.16 35.05 4.84
N ASP A 610 -24.06 35.79 3.74
CA ASP A 610 -25.17 35.99 2.81
C ASP A 610 -25.56 34.69 2.09
N GLN A 611 -24.67 33.69 2.09
CA GLN A 611 -24.94 32.36 1.53
C GLN A 611 -25.69 31.44 2.51
N LEU A 612 -25.95 31.89 3.75
CA LEU A 612 -26.63 31.10 4.77
C LEU A 612 -28.09 30.84 4.39
N LYS A 613 -28.47 29.56 4.27
CA LYS A 613 -29.84 29.13 3.97
C LYS A 613 -30.71 29.17 5.24
N VAL A 614 -31.14 30.37 5.65
CA VAL A 614 -31.89 30.64 6.90
C VAL A 614 -33.30 30.03 6.92
N ALA A 615 -34.02 30.07 5.80
CA ALA A 615 -35.47 29.82 5.78
C ALA A 615 -35.89 28.39 6.18
N ASN A 616 -34.95 27.42 6.13
CA ASN A 616 -35.23 26.00 6.36
C ASN A 616 -34.61 25.44 7.65
N MET A 617 -34.06 26.29 8.52
CA MET A 617 -33.41 25.86 9.77
C MET A 617 -34.08 26.48 10.99
N ALA A 618 -34.91 25.68 11.68
CA ALA A 618 -35.63 26.09 12.89
C ALA A 618 -34.68 26.62 13.99
N SER A 619 -33.49 26.02 14.10
CA SER A 619 -32.42 26.41 15.02
C SER A 619 -31.98 27.87 14.81
N ILE A 620 -31.77 28.27 13.55
CA ILE A 620 -31.36 29.64 13.20
C ILE A 620 -32.49 30.61 13.53
N GLN A 621 -33.74 30.23 13.23
CA GLN A 621 -34.91 31.05 13.53
C GLN A 621 -35.10 31.26 15.04
N LEU A 622 -34.97 30.20 15.85
CA LEU A 622 -35.06 30.31 17.31
C LEU A 622 -33.97 31.24 17.87
N VAL A 623 -32.72 31.01 17.48
CA VAL A 623 -31.58 31.85 17.89
C VAL A 623 -31.80 33.30 17.48
N ALA A 624 -32.18 33.57 16.23
CA ALA A 624 -32.43 34.93 15.75
C ALA A 624 -33.59 35.62 16.49
N ASN A 625 -34.69 34.92 16.78
CA ASN A 625 -35.81 35.49 17.54
C ASN A 625 -35.38 35.87 18.96
N TYR A 626 -34.59 35.03 19.63
CA TYR A 626 -34.04 35.33 20.94
C TYR A 626 -33.07 36.52 20.91
N LEU A 627 -32.14 36.55 19.95
CA LEU A 627 -31.22 37.68 19.78
C LEU A 627 -31.98 39.00 19.51
N GLN A 628 -33.04 38.94 18.70
CA GLN A 628 -33.89 40.11 18.48
C GLN A 628 -34.62 40.53 19.76
N ALA A 629 -35.20 39.59 20.52
CA ALA A 629 -35.94 39.90 21.74
C ALA A 629 -35.05 40.43 22.87
N ILE A 630 -33.78 40.06 22.89
CA ILE A 630 -32.76 40.63 23.78
C ILE A 630 -32.43 42.06 23.36
N ASP A 631 -32.23 42.30 22.05
CA ASP A 631 -31.95 43.63 21.51
C ASP A 631 -33.12 44.61 21.73
N ASP A 632 -34.34 44.16 21.46
CA ASP A 632 -35.59 44.95 21.59
C ASP A 632 -36.12 44.95 23.04
N ARG A 633 -35.45 44.24 23.96
CA ARG A 633 -35.84 44.04 25.37
C ARG A 633 -37.22 43.38 25.59
N THR A 634 -37.84 42.84 24.55
CA THR A 634 -39.15 42.16 24.63
C THR A 634 -39.08 40.82 25.38
N ILE A 635 -37.88 40.25 25.55
CA ILE A 635 -37.67 39.00 26.31
C ILE A 635 -38.09 39.11 27.79
N ILE A 636 -38.22 40.33 28.31
CA ILE A 636 -38.71 40.63 29.66
C ILE A 636 -40.20 40.31 29.80
N THR A 637 -40.97 40.54 28.73
CA THR A 637 -42.44 40.45 28.74
C THR A 637 -42.98 39.29 27.92
N GLN A 638 -42.15 38.67 27.09
CA GLN A 638 -42.53 37.57 26.21
C GLN A 638 -41.66 36.32 26.45
N THR A 639 -42.29 35.15 26.45
CA THR A 639 -41.62 33.85 26.40
C THR A 639 -41.58 33.36 24.96
N ILE A 640 -40.38 33.06 24.46
CA ILE A 640 -40.13 32.53 23.13
C ILE A 640 -39.73 31.07 23.30
N GLY A 641 -40.38 30.16 22.59
CA GLY A 641 -40.09 28.73 22.58
C GLY A 641 -40.32 28.19 21.18
N LYS A 642 -39.92 26.93 20.93
CA LYS A 642 -39.98 26.33 19.58
C LYS A 642 -41.37 26.37 18.92
N ASN A 643 -42.43 26.40 19.71
CA ASN A 643 -43.81 26.37 19.21
C ASN A 643 -44.40 27.76 18.89
N ASN A 644 -43.73 28.86 19.26
CA ASN A 644 -44.24 30.23 19.09
C ASN A 644 -43.20 31.19 18.49
N ILE A 645 -42.24 30.66 17.72
CA ILE A 645 -41.25 31.46 16.98
C ILE A 645 -41.90 32.23 15.82
N THR A 646 -41.55 33.50 15.70
CA THR A 646 -41.91 34.32 14.53
C THR A 646 -40.95 34.00 13.39
N GLN A 647 -41.45 33.77 12.19
CA GLN A 647 -40.57 33.54 11.04
C GLN A 647 -39.95 34.86 10.59
N LEU A 648 -38.67 35.05 10.90
CA LEU A 648 -37.89 36.22 10.49
C LEU A 648 -37.38 36.04 9.06
N ASP A 649 -37.29 37.14 8.31
CA ASP A 649 -36.70 37.14 6.99
C ASP A 649 -35.20 36.87 7.05
N ALA A 650 -34.66 36.24 6.00
CA ALA A 650 -33.27 35.81 5.98
C ALA A 650 -32.28 36.96 6.21
N LYS A 651 -32.57 38.15 5.65
CA LYS A 651 -31.71 39.33 5.82
C LYS A 651 -31.64 39.77 7.28
N LYS A 652 -32.77 39.77 7.99
CA LYS A 652 -32.80 40.15 9.41
C LYS A 652 -32.13 39.12 10.30
N CYS A 653 -32.31 37.81 10.05
CA CYS A 653 -31.56 36.77 10.75
C CYS A 653 -30.05 36.93 10.54
N ILE A 654 -29.61 37.16 9.29
CA ILE A 654 -28.19 37.37 8.98
C ILE A 654 -27.65 38.61 9.72
N ALA A 655 -28.39 39.71 9.73
CA ALA A 655 -27.98 40.93 10.44
C ALA A 655 -27.83 40.71 11.95
N LEU A 656 -28.76 39.97 12.57
CA LEU A 656 -28.69 39.61 13.99
C LEU A 656 -27.50 38.70 14.28
N LEU A 657 -27.29 37.66 13.47
CA LEU A 657 -26.13 36.79 13.60
C LEU A 657 -24.83 37.57 13.41
N GLN A 658 -24.73 38.43 12.40
CA GLN A 658 -23.55 39.28 12.19
C GLN A 658 -23.26 40.16 13.41
N LYS A 659 -24.29 40.79 13.99
CA LYS A 659 -24.16 41.67 15.15
C LYS A 659 -23.63 40.94 16.38
N HIS A 660 -24.14 39.74 16.67
CA HIS A 660 -23.83 39.02 17.91
C HIS A 660 -22.64 38.05 17.75
N PHE A 661 -22.51 37.35 16.63
CA PHE A 661 -21.43 36.38 16.40
C PHE A 661 -20.08 37.01 16.04
N LEU A 662 -20.07 38.12 15.28
CA LEU A 662 -18.82 38.72 14.77
C LEU A 662 -18.25 39.83 15.67
N LYS A 663 -18.95 40.22 16.75
CA LYS A 663 -18.65 41.43 17.54
C LYS A 663 -17.21 41.49 18.05
N GLU A 664 -16.66 40.35 18.47
CA GLU A 664 -15.34 40.23 19.10
C GLU A 664 -14.39 39.27 18.34
N LYS A 665 -14.80 38.82 17.14
CA LYS A 665 -14.05 37.82 16.36
C LYS A 665 -13.34 38.48 15.18
N ASN A 666 -12.15 37.98 14.86
CA ASN A 666 -11.50 38.40 13.64
C ASN A 666 -12.17 37.74 12.42
N LYS A 667 -12.78 38.55 11.56
CA LYS A 667 -13.52 38.10 10.36
C LYS A 667 -12.71 37.18 9.44
N ASP A 668 -11.39 37.32 9.42
CA ASP A 668 -10.49 36.51 8.58
C ASP A 668 -10.35 35.06 9.06
N TYR A 669 -10.72 34.78 10.32
CA TYR A 669 -10.60 33.45 10.95
C TYR A 669 -11.94 32.80 11.29
N VAL A 670 -13.05 33.48 10.94
CA VAL A 670 -14.40 32.99 11.16
C VAL A 670 -14.77 31.91 10.14
N THR A 671 -15.35 30.82 10.63
CA THR A 671 -15.68 29.62 9.84
C THR A 671 -17.13 29.19 10.03
N TRP A 672 -17.67 28.44 9.06
CA TRP A 672 -19.01 27.86 9.16
C TRP A 672 -19.12 26.89 10.33
N THR A 673 -18.02 26.20 10.67
CA THR A 673 -17.96 25.33 11.85
C THR A 673 -18.17 26.12 13.14
N GLN A 674 -17.51 27.28 13.31
CA GLN A 674 -17.72 28.13 14.48
C GLN A 674 -19.13 28.70 14.53
N LEU A 675 -19.70 29.10 13.39
CA LEU A 675 -21.09 29.56 13.32
C LEU A 675 -22.06 28.43 13.71
N SER A 676 -21.82 27.22 13.22
CA SER A 676 -22.64 26.05 13.58
C SER A 676 -22.58 25.76 15.07
N ILE A 677 -21.39 25.81 15.68
CA ILE A 677 -21.23 25.63 17.14
C ILE A 677 -21.98 26.73 17.90
N PHE A 678 -21.82 27.99 17.48
CA PHE A 678 -22.53 29.13 18.07
C PHE A 678 -24.05 28.94 18.03
N ILE A 679 -24.61 28.58 16.87
CA ILE A 679 -26.05 28.35 16.72
C ILE A 679 -26.50 27.19 17.63
N SER A 680 -25.79 26.06 17.65
CA SER A 680 -26.18 24.90 18.45
C SER A 680 -26.12 25.15 19.96
N VAL A 681 -25.08 25.85 20.45
CA VAL A 681 -24.97 26.22 21.87
C VAL A 681 -26.11 27.14 22.27
N TYR A 682 -26.38 28.17 21.46
CA TYR A 682 -27.41 29.15 21.77
C TYR A 682 -28.81 28.57 21.64
N GLU A 683 -29.04 27.71 20.65
CA GLU A 683 -30.30 26.97 20.51
C GLU A 683 -30.60 26.16 21.78
N SER A 684 -29.63 25.39 22.27
CA SER A 684 -29.79 24.60 23.49
C SER A 684 -30.06 25.48 24.72
N LEU A 685 -29.33 26.60 24.84
CA LEU A 685 -29.47 27.52 25.96
C LEU A 685 -30.84 28.21 25.96
N PHE A 686 -31.28 28.69 24.80
CA PHE A 686 -32.56 29.38 24.64
C PHE A 686 -33.76 28.44 24.78
N ASP A 687 -33.64 27.21 24.29
CA ASP A 687 -34.67 26.18 24.46
C ASP A 687 -34.83 25.83 25.95
N GLY A 688 -33.73 25.52 26.65
CA GLY A 688 -33.74 25.27 28.08
C GLY A 688 -34.25 26.46 28.90
N PHE A 689 -33.85 27.68 28.53
CA PHE A 689 -34.36 28.91 29.15
C PHE A 689 -35.88 29.08 28.96
N SER A 690 -36.42 28.68 27.81
CA SER A 690 -37.86 28.77 27.52
C SER A 690 -38.69 27.81 28.36
N LEU A 691 -38.12 26.68 28.74
CA LEU A 691 -38.79 25.59 29.46
C LEU A 691 -38.55 25.62 30.97
N CYS A 692 -37.56 26.38 31.44
CA CYS A 692 -37.24 26.53 32.84
C CYS A 692 -38.34 27.29 33.59
N GLY A 693 -39.04 26.61 34.51
CA GLY A 693 -40.11 27.19 35.34
C GLY A 693 -39.65 28.34 36.23
N HIS A 694 -38.35 28.45 36.54
CA HIS A 694 -37.81 29.58 37.29
C HIS A 694 -37.65 30.83 36.44
N PHE A 695 -37.54 30.71 35.11
CA PHE A 695 -37.23 31.84 34.24
C PHE A 695 -38.42 32.38 33.47
N ILE A 696 -39.60 31.75 33.51
CA ILE A 696 -40.83 32.21 32.84
C ILE A 696 -41.29 33.61 33.28
N VAL A 697 -41.97 34.34 32.39
CA VAL A 697 -42.37 35.75 32.60
C VAL A 697 -43.27 35.91 33.82
N GLU A 698 -44.18 34.96 34.05
CA GLU A 698 -45.15 34.99 35.14
C GLU A 698 -44.46 34.97 36.50
N MET A 699 -43.52 34.03 36.71
CA MET A 699 -42.74 33.92 37.94
C MET A 699 -41.88 35.17 38.21
N MET A 700 -41.34 35.80 37.16
CA MET A 700 -40.49 36.99 37.28
C MET A 700 -41.28 38.25 37.67
N LYS A 701 -42.56 38.30 37.32
CA LYS A 701 -43.48 39.35 37.80
C LYS A 701 -43.78 39.17 39.29
N GLU A 702 -43.92 37.94 39.77
CA GLU A 702 -44.16 37.65 41.20
C GLU A 702 -42.97 38.05 42.08
N VAL A 703 -41.74 37.82 41.61
CA VAL A 703 -40.50 38.18 42.33
C VAL A 703 -40.12 39.66 42.15
N ASN A 704 -40.93 40.43 41.40
CA ASN A 704 -40.75 41.86 41.12
C ASN A 704 -39.35 42.22 40.54
N ASN A 705 -38.74 41.30 39.78
CA ASN A 705 -37.41 41.46 39.19
C ASN A 705 -37.45 41.16 37.69
N THR A 706 -38.12 42.03 36.94
CA THR A 706 -38.34 41.86 35.51
C THR A 706 -37.05 41.92 34.68
N GLN A 707 -35.97 42.50 35.21
CA GLN A 707 -34.68 42.57 34.52
C GLN A 707 -33.81 41.33 34.68
N LEU A 708 -34.17 40.42 35.58
CA LEU A 708 -33.37 39.22 35.83
C LEU A 708 -33.24 38.35 34.57
N ARG A 709 -34.30 38.23 33.77
CA ARG A 709 -34.30 37.44 32.51
C ARG A 709 -33.27 37.96 31.51
N ILE A 710 -33.27 39.27 31.25
CA ILE A 710 -32.34 39.87 30.29
C ILE A 710 -30.90 39.86 30.83
N ASN A 711 -30.71 40.07 32.14
CA ASN A 711 -29.40 40.02 32.77
C ASN A 711 -28.80 38.61 32.67
N ILE A 712 -29.57 37.57 33.03
CA ILE A 712 -29.12 36.17 32.91
C ILE A 712 -28.73 35.87 31.47
N LEU A 713 -29.60 36.18 30.50
CA LEU A 713 -29.30 35.93 29.09
C LEU A 713 -28.06 36.70 28.62
N GLN A 714 -27.92 37.99 28.94
CA GLN A 714 -26.75 38.76 28.56
C GLN A 714 -25.46 38.23 29.17
N THR A 715 -25.47 37.84 30.45
CA THR A 715 -24.30 37.24 31.11
C THR A 715 -23.97 35.87 30.51
N LEU A 716 -24.98 35.07 30.18
CA LEU A 716 -24.80 33.77 29.52
C LEU A 716 -24.24 33.90 28.11
N LEU A 717 -24.69 34.89 27.35
CA LEU A 717 -24.17 35.21 26.02
C LEU A 717 -22.69 35.62 26.11
N GLN A 718 -22.36 36.53 27.04
CA GLN A 718 -20.98 36.96 27.27
C GLN A 718 -20.06 35.80 27.64
N SER A 719 -20.49 34.89 28.52
CA SER A 719 -19.67 33.73 28.88
C SER A 719 -19.59 32.70 27.75
N SER A 720 -20.69 32.46 27.03
CA SER A 720 -20.71 31.54 25.87
C SER A 720 -19.82 32.04 24.73
N ASP A 721 -19.70 33.37 24.56
CA ASP A 721 -18.78 33.98 23.60
C ASP A 721 -17.32 33.70 23.96
N GLN A 722 -16.93 33.69 25.25
CA GLN A 722 -15.58 33.28 25.67
C GLN A 722 -15.25 31.84 25.26
N PHE A 723 -16.21 30.91 25.38
CA PHE A 723 -16.02 29.51 24.98
C PHE A 723 -15.91 29.32 23.47
N THR A 724 -16.66 30.10 22.68
CA THR A 724 -16.70 29.95 21.21
C THR A 724 -15.68 30.79 20.44
N SER A 725 -15.00 31.76 21.08
CA SER A 725 -14.04 32.68 20.45
C SER A 725 -12.57 32.33 20.72
N LEU A 726 -12.18 32.09 21.98
CA LEU A 726 -10.77 32.06 22.40
C LEU A 726 -10.05 30.72 22.14
N SER A 727 -10.79 29.61 22.11
CA SER A 727 -10.24 28.25 21.99
C SER A 727 -9.78 27.87 20.57
N VAL A 728 -10.34 28.50 19.54
CA VAL A 728 -10.11 28.13 18.13
C VAL A 728 -9.08 29.03 17.45
N GLU A 729 -9.06 30.34 17.77
CA GLU A 729 -8.10 31.29 17.19
C GLU A 729 -6.66 31.04 17.67
N SER A 730 -6.48 30.75 18.96
CA SER A 730 -5.18 30.51 19.61
C SER A 730 -4.51 29.22 19.12
N VAL A 731 -5.27 28.12 19.04
CA VAL A 731 -4.81 26.82 18.49
C VAL A 731 -4.38 26.95 17.03
N ARG A 732 -5.10 27.76 16.23
CA ARG A 732 -4.82 27.91 14.79
C ARG A 732 -3.70 28.90 14.49
N LYS A 733 -3.48 29.93 15.32
CA LYS A 733 -2.26 30.75 15.28
C LYS A 733 -1.01 29.91 15.56
N ASN A 734 -1.06 29.03 16.55
CA ASN A 734 0.08 28.18 16.93
C ASN A 734 0.34 27.04 15.92
N GLN A 735 -0.68 26.57 15.19
CA GLN A 735 -0.48 25.66 14.04
C GLN A 735 0.27 26.30 12.85
N ARG A 736 0.40 27.63 12.81
CA ARG A 736 1.06 28.38 11.73
C ARG A 736 2.49 28.83 12.06
N SER A 737 2.87 28.90 13.34
CA SER A 737 4.23 29.23 13.75
C SER A 737 5.14 28.00 13.66
N THR A 738 5.34 27.49 12.46
CA THR A 738 6.42 26.53 12.16
C THR A 738 7.73 27.30 11.96
N ASN A 739 8.26 27.85 13.06
CA ASN A 739 9.70 27.95 13.26
C ASN A 739 10.03 26.96 14.38
N GLU A 740 11.22 26.37 14.34
CA GLU A 740 11.69 25.25 15.18
C GLU A 740 11.70 25.48 16.71
N ASP A 741 11.01 26.50 17.22
CA ASP A 741 10.77 26.63 18.65
C ASP A 741 9.53 25.84 19.02
N GLN A 742 9.74 24.78 19.80
CA GLN A 742 8.69 24.07 20.54
C GLN A 742 7.97 25.04 21.51
N VAL A 743 7.12 25.93 21.00
CA VAL A 743 6.15 26.62 21.84
C VAL A 743 5.08 25.59 22.17
N ALA A 744 5.08 25.15 23.42
CA ALA A 744 4.25 24.08 23.91
C ALA A 744 2.78 24.30 23.51
N PHE A 745 2.18 23.27 22.91
CA PHE A 745 0.74 23.16 22.60
C PHE A 745 -0.17 23.52 23.80
N SER A 746 0.39 23.57 25.01
CA SER A 746 -0.27 23.93 26.27
C SER A 746 -0.74 25.38 26.37
N ASP A 747 -0.15 26.33 25.63
CA ASP A 747 -0.53 27.75 25.73
C ASP A 747 -1.70 28.15 24.80
N ALA A 748 -2.03 27.29 23.83
CA ALA A 748 -3.16 27.50 22.91
C ALA A 748 -4.51 27.00 23.46
N ILE A 749 -4.47 26.11 24.45
CA ILE A 749 -5.66 25.60 25.12
C ILE A 749 -6.09 26.70 26.10
N VAL A 750 -7.32 27.21 25.95
CA VAL A 750 -7.97 28.00 27.01
C VAL A 750 -8.11 27.06 28.21
N ARG A 751 -7.11 27.09 29.08
CA ARG A 751 -7.12 26.33 30.31
C ARG A 751 -8.20 26.91 31.23
N TRP A 752 -8.87 26.04 31.96
CA TRP A 752 -9.96 26.41 32.87
C TRP A 752 -9.53 27.53 33.83
N ASP A 753 -8.28 27.51 34.31
CA ASP A 753 -7.61 28.51 35.15
C ASP A 753 -7.64 29.95 34.59
N LYS A 754 -7.59 30.15 33.26
CA LYS A 754 -7.57 31.46 32.57
C LYS A 754 -8.95 31.97 32.14
N SER A 755 -10.01 31.17 32.31
CA SER A 755 -11.39 31.60 32.04
C SER A 755 -12.11 32.05 33.32
N GLU A 756 -13.06 32.96 33.18
CA GLU A 756 -14.07 33.29 34.20
C GLU A 756 -15.42 32.64 33.81
N PRO A 757 -15.56 31.31 33.89
CA PRO A 757 -16.77 30.67 33.40
C PRO A 757 -17.90 30.97 34.39
N PHE A 758 -18.92 31.67 33.91
CA PHE A 758 -20.27 31.63 34.46
C PHE A 758 -21.17 31.10 33.34
N THR A 759 -21.58 29.84 33.42
CA THR A 759 -22.49 29.24 32.44
C THR A 759 -23.67 28.57 33.14
N VAL A 760 -24.76 28.37 32.39
CA VAL A 760 -25.95 27.67 32.87
C VAL A 760 -26.20 26.51 31.92
N VAL A 761 -26.31 25.32 32.50
CA VAL A 761 -26.74 24.11 31.81
C VAL A 761 -28.12 23.75 32.32
N PHE A 762 -29.03 23.34 31.44
CA PHE A 762 -30.35 22.89 31.85
C PHE A 762 -30.36 21.36 31.92
N SER A 763 -30.91 20.80 32.99
CA SER A 763 -31.12 19.35 33.13
C SER A 763 -32.20 18.85 32.16
N ASP A 764 -32.39 17.53 32.09
CA ASP A 764 -33.51 16.92 31.36
C ASP A 764 -34.88 17.34 31.90
N SER A 765 -34.94 17.79 33.16
CA SER A 765 -36.11 18.41 33.80
C SER A 765 -36.22 19.92 33.57
N HIS A 766 -35.29 20.51 32.81
CA HIS A 766 -35.16 21.95 32.55
C HIS A 766 -34.84 22.81 33.76
N ASP A 767 -34.31 22.21 34.83
CA ASP A 767 -33.82 22.93 35.99
C ASP A 767 -32.45 23.56 35.67
N PRO A 768 -32.20 24.82 36.09
CA PRO A 768 -30.95 25.50 35.78
C PRO A 768 -29.83 25.05 36.73
N LEU A 769 -28.77 24.49 36.16
CA LEU A 769 -27.51 24.18 36.82
C LEU A 769 -26.52 25.30 36.53
N PHE A 770 -26.26 26.13 37.54
CA PHE A 770 -25.27 27.19 37.45
C PHE A 770 -23.86 26.64 37.65
N VAL A 771 -23.01 26.80 36.65
CA VAL A 771 -21.60 26.42 36.69
C VAL A 771 -20.78 27.69 36.74
N TYR A 772 -20.14 27.95 37.87
CA TYR A 772 -19.32 29.13 38.08
C TYR A 772 -18.05 28.81 38.86
N LYS A 773 -16.99 29.58 38.62
CA LYS A 773 -15.80 29.55 39.47
C LYS A 773 -16.06 30.31 40.77
N THR A 774 -15.66 29.71 41.89
CA THR A 774 -15.54 30.39 43.18
C THR A 774 -14.14 30.97 43.32
N VAL A 775 -13.98 32.05 44.10
CA VAL A 775 -12.70 32.78 44.27
C VAL A 775 -11.57 31.88 44.79
N ASP A 776 -11.90 30.74 45.41
CA ASP A 776 -10.95 29.76 45.95
C ASP A 776 -10.48 28.68 44.95
N SER A 777 -10.84 28.80 43.66
CA SER A 777 -10.56 27.79 42.62
C SER A 777 -9.40 28.14 41.66
N VAL A 778 -8.48 29.02 42.09
CA VAL A 778 -7.24 29.41 41.37
C VAL A 778 -6.01 28.73 41.97
#